data_AF-A0AAY4D799-F1
#
_entry.id   AF-A0AAY4D799-F1
#
_cell.length_a   1.000
_cell.length_b   1.000
_cell.length_c   1.000
_cell.angle_alpha   90.00
_cell.angle_beta   90.00
_cell.angle_gamma   90.00
#
_symmetry.space_group_name_H-M   'P 1'
#
loop_
_entity.id
_entity.type
_entity.pdbx_description
1 polymer ?
#
loop_
_entity_poly.entity_id
_entity_poly.type
_entity_poly.pdbx_seq_one_letter_code
_entity_poly.pdbx_strand_id
1 'polypeptide(L)'
;MEYWKQCAAWLISCKVLPPSHRVTWESAQVFDLAQTLRDGVLLCQLLNNLRAQSINLKEINLRPQMSQFLCLKNIRTFLSVCMEIFGMKKNELFEAFDLFDVRDFGKVRRFSFIMISSDVLRMKPSDLLKRACVEVCSAVSVYKQTETDIRSCCLMEIKQTEEKYTETLDSIEKFFLNPLKKFLSPAEIETVFVNIPDLVKVHKGLVDEVKNSVGPKTAPNLYKVFLNYKERLLIYGKYCSHVEKAISVLDDICKEKEDVRLKLEECSKRANNGKFTLRDLLVVPMQRVLKYHLLLQELVRHTLDPTEKKNLRLALDAMKDLAQYVNEVKRDNETLRDIDQYQKSIENLNQSLRNYGRPKGDGEVRVATVDKRAKQDRHIFLFDAAVIVCKRRGDNYEMKEVIDLHLFKITDNPTSDKESRKWSHGFYLTHNQGQTGFEFFFKTKELKKKWLEQFGMALSNIHPENGNSNCHEFRMHTFERITSCSSCHMLLRGIFNQGYLCCKCGAGAHKECLGRLRSCGKEKASRHFHPKGLPKMQVVRNYNGLPPPSSGPALHIQAGDIIELMCADLHSSWWKGKILTKREVGFFPSDAVKPQSENMHVYRFAGPMERHQAETELLNRVNSTYLVRHRSREFTEYAISIKYNNDVKHIKILTKEDGFHIAENKKFRSILELIEYYKHHSLREGFRSLDTTLQFPYREPENAAVMGVAIARYDFSSRDTRELSLQEGDVVKIYTKSGANGWWRGEVNGRVGVGYSDFV
;
A
#
# COMPACT_ATOMS: atom_id res chain seq x y z
N MET A 1 21.82 3.12 -43.83
CA MET A 1 21.08 2.85 -42.57
C MET A 1 20.99 4.16 -41.79
N GLU A 2 19.79 4.59 -41.40
CA GLU A 2 19.60 5.87 -40.70
C GLU A 2 20.43 5.91 -39.39
N TYR A 3 21.14 7.02 -39.15
CA TYR A 3 22.06 7.15 -38.02
C TYR A 3 21.43 6.87 -36.65
N TRP A 4 20.14 7.17 -36.47
CA TRP A 4 19.45 6.91 -35.21
C TRP A 4 19.19 5.40 -34.99
N LYS A 5 19.02 4.61 -36.06
CA LYS A 5 18.92 3.14 -35.97
C LYS A 5 20.28 2.52 -35.59
N GLN A 6 21.38 3.09 -36.08
CA GLN A 6 22.74 2.70 -35.65
C GLN A 6 22.97 3.01 -34.17
N CYS A 7 22.51 4.18 -33.70
CA CYS A 7 22.54 4.53 -32.29
C CYS A 7 21.72 3.55 -31.43
N ALA A 8 20.51 3.19 -31.86
CA ALA A 8 19.70 2.19 -31.17
C ALA A 8 20.39 0.81 -31.11
N ALA A 9 21.02 0.37 -32.20
CA ALA A 9 21.79 -0.87 -32.24
C ALA A 9 23.00 -0.83 -31.29
N TRP A 10 23.70 0.30 -31.21
CA TRP A 10 24.81 0.50 -30.27
C TRP A 10 24.35 0.50 -28.82
N LEU A 11 23.21 1.13 -28.49
CA LEU A 11 22.65 1.06 -27.13
C LEU A 11 22.30 -0.37 -26.71
N ILE A 12 21.89 -1.22 -27.66
CA ILE A 12 21.65 -2.65 -27.42
C ILE A 12 22.97 -3.38 -27.18
N SER A 13 24.02 -3.13 -27.97
CA SER A 13 25.33 -3.76 -27.76
C SER A 13 25.96 -3.35 -26.43
N CYS A 14 25.70 -2.12 -25.97
CA CYS A 14 26.07 -1.64 -24.64
C CYS A 14 25.16 -2.15 -23.50
N LYS A 15 24.19 -3.05 -23.77
CA LYS A 15 23.23 -3.60 -22.80
C LYS A 15 22.39 -2.54 -22.08
N VAL A 16 22.10 -1.42 -22.74
CA VAL A 16 21.23 -0.35 -22.22
C VAL A 16 19.78 -0.58 -22.64
N LEU A 17 19.56 -1.10 -23.84
CA LEU A 17 18.25 -1.47 -24.35
C LEU A 17 18.15 -2.97 -24.61
N PRO A 18 17.01 -3.62 -24.33
CA PRO A 18 16.81 -5.00 -24.73
C PRO A 18 16.67 -5.11 -26.27
N PRO A 19 17.12 -6.21 -26.90
CA PRO A 19 16.98 -6.41 -28.35
C PRO A 19 15.53 -6.35 -28.86
N SER A 20 14.57 -6.71 -28.00
CA SER A 20 13.13 -6.70 -28.28
C SER A 20 12.45 -5.34 -28.07
N HIS A 21 13.20 -4.28 -27.76
CA HIS A 21 12.62 -2.96 -27.47
C HIS A 21 11.94 -2.34 -28.70
N ARG A 22 10.81 -1.64 -28.53
CA ARG A 22 10.03 -1.02 -29.63
C ARG A 22 10.83 -0.17 -30.62
N VAL A 23 11.98 0.37 -30.22
CA VAL A 23 12.85 1.19 -31.08
C VAL A 23 13.56 0.37 -32.17
N THR A 24 13.54 -0.96 -32.08
CA THR A 24 14.11 -1.88 -33.09
C THR A 24 13.08 -2.31 -34.13
N TRP A 25 11.80 -1.98 -33.93
CA TRP A 25 10.74 -2.34 -34.88
C TRP A 25 10.89 -1.57 -36.20
N GLU A 26 10.45 -2.16 -37.31
CA GLU A 26 10.54 -1.52 -38.62
C GLU A 26 9.72 -0.23 -38.70
N SER A 27 8.60 -0.18 -37.97
CA SER A 27 7.71 0.99 -37.84
C SER A 27 8.24 2.06 -36.89
N ALA A 28 9.35 1.82 -36.18
CA ALA A 28 9.88 2.77 -35.22
C ALA A 28 10.40 4.03 -35.92
N GLN A 29 10.16 5.16 -35.27
CA GLN A 29 10.62 6.48 -35.69
C GLN A 29 11.72 7.00 -34.77
N VAL A 30 12.50 7.97 -35.27
CA VAL A 30 13.51 8.68 -34.45
C VAL A 30 12.93 9.25 -33.15
N PHE A 31 11.64 9.62 -33.18
CA PHE A 31 10.92 10.11 -32.01
C PHE A 31 10.77 9.05 -30.91
N ASP A 32 10.65 7.77 -31.25
CA ASP A 32 10.57 6.68 -30.27
C ASP A 32 11.89 6.53 -29.51
N LEU A 33 13.03 6.68 -30.20
CA LEU A 33 14.35 6.72 -29.57
C LEU A 33 14.50 7.95 -28.67
N ALA A 34 14.09 9.13 -29.16
CA ALA A 34 14.13 10.36 -28.39
C ALA A 34 13.31 10.24 -27.09
N GLN A 35 12.09 9.71 -27.17
CA GLN A 35 11.25 9.45 -26.00
C GLN A 35 11.90 8.47 -25.01
N THR A 36 12.58 7.45 -25.52
CA THR A 36 13.22 6.41 -24.71
C THR A 36 14.41 6.96 -23.92
N LEU A 37 15.14 7.94 -24.46
CA LEU A 37 16.30 8.57 -23.80
C LEU A 37 15.94 9.83 -23.00
N ARG A 38 14.70 10.30 -23.12
CA ARG A 38 14.25 11.63 -22.68
C ARG A 38 14.41 11.91 -21.19
N ASP A 39 14.36 10.88 -20.36
CA ASP A 39 14.45 11.01 -18.90
C ASP A 39 15.90 10.96 -18.37
N GLY A 40 16.87 10.75 -19.26
CA GLY A 40 18.30 10.68 -18.94
C GLY A 40 18.74 9.42 -18.18
N VAL A 41 17.83 8.52 -17.78
CA VAL A 41 18.17 7.34 -16.96
C VAL A 41 19.03 6.37 -17.76
N LEU A 42 18.60 6.04 -18.98
CA LEU A 42 19.33 5.14 -19.87
C LEU A 42 20.68 5.71 -20.31
N LEU A 43 20.78 7.05 -20.43
CA LEU A 43 22.04 7.72 -20.73
C LEU A 43 23.03 7.61 -19.57
N CYS A 44 22.56 7.75 -18.33
CA CYS A 44 23.42 7.55 -17.17
C CYS A 44 23.85 6.08 -17.02
N GLN A 45 22.93 5.14 -17.30
CA GLN A 45 23.24 3.71 -17.31
C GLN A 45 24.28 3.35 -18.38
N LEU A 46 24.20 3.96 -19.56
CA LEU A 46 25.17 3.80 -20.64
C LEU A 46 26.59 4.12 -20.14
N LEU A 47 26.80 5.27 -19.48
CA LEU A 47 28.13 5.63 -18.99
C LEU A 47 28.68 4.63 -17.97
N ASN A 48 27.83 4.10 -17.10
CA ASN A 48 28.22 3.04 -16.17
C ASN A 48 28.55 1.71 -16.85
N ASN A 49 27.85 1.37 -17.94
CA ASN A 49 28.15 0.18 -18.71
C ASN A 49 29.46 0.32 -19.51
N LEU A 50 29.79 1.53 -19.97
CA LEU A 50 31.05 1.83 -20.67
C LEU A 50 32.25 1.89 -19.71
N ARG A 51 32.06 2.51 -18.54
CA ARG A 51 33.06 2.56 -17.48
C ARG A 51 32.37 2.44 -16.14
N ALA A 52 32.65 1.35 -15.43
CA ALA A 52 32.04 1.07 -14.14
C ALA A 52 32.26 2.23 -13.15
N GLN A 53 31.22 2.55 -12.37
CA GLN A 53 31.24 3.60 -11.35
C GLN A 53 31.48 5.03 -11.88
N SER A 54 31.23 5.28 -13.18
CA SER A 54 31.27 6.65 -13.73
C SER A 54 30.15 7.54 -13.18
N ILE A 55 28.99 6.95 -12.89
CA ILE A 55 27.87 7.65 -12.25
C ILE A 55 27.43 6.85 -11.04
N ASN A 56 27.37 7.52 -9.90
CA ASN A 56 26.70 6.97 -8.74
C ASN A 56 25.19 6.93 -9.02
N LEU A 57 24.62 5.74 -9.24
CA LEU A 57 23.19 5.58 -9.54
C LEU A 57 22.27 6.14 -8.44
N LYS A 58 22.80 6.44 -7.25
CA LYS A 58 22.07 7.11 -6.15
C LYS A 58 21.86 8.61 -6.38
N GLU A 59 22.65 9.25 -7.25
CA GLU A 59 22.58 10.69 -7.52
C GLU A 59 21.57 11.05 -8.61
N ILE A 60 21.19 10.05 -9.41
CA ILE A 60 20.18 10.15 -10.46
C ILE A 60 18.83 9.62 -9.97
N ASN A 61 17.76 10.12 -10.56
CA ASN A 61 16.41 9.65 -10.30
C ASN A 61 16.06 8.54 -11.28
N LEU A 62 15.96 7.31 -10.80
CA LEU A 62 15.67 6.14 -11.63
C LEU A 62 14.23 6.10 -12.17
N ARG A 63 13.32 6.85 -11.53
CA ARG A 63 11.91 6.95 -11.90
C ARG A 63 11.43 8.40 -11.80
N PRO A 64 11.85 9.30 -12.69
CA PRO A 64 11.53 10.73 -12.63
C PRO A 64 10.07 11.02 -13.09
N GLN A 65 9.12 10.16 -12.70
CA GLN A 65 7.72 10.11 -13.15
C GLN A 65 7.10 11.49 -13.38
N MET A 66 6.72 11.81 -14.63
CA MET A 66 6.08 13.08 -15.04
C MET A 66 6.80 14.37 -14.58
N SER A 67 8.03 14.29 -14.10
CA SER A 67 8.76 15.40 -13.50
C SER A 67 9.83 15.91 -14.47
N GLN A 68 9.57 17.04 -15.13
CA GLN A 68 10.55 17.70 -15.99
C GLN A 68 11.85 18.03 -15.25
N PHE A 69 11.77 18.49 -13.99
CA PHE A 69 12.94 18.84 -13.18
C PHE A 69 13.91 17.66 -13.01
N LEU A 70 13.41 16.51 -12.53
CA LEU A 70 14.23 15.32 -12.29
C LEU A 70 14.81 14.74 -13.60
N CYS A 71 14.06 14.76 -14.70
CA CYS A 71 14.58 14.36 -16.03
C CYS A 71 15.76 15.24 -16.46
N LEU A 72 15.61 16.57 -16.35
CA LEU A 72 16.68 17.49 -16.71
C LEU A 72 17.91 17.35 -15.79
N LYS A 73 17.70 17.08 -14.50
CA LYS A 73 18.80 16.78 -13.56
C LYS A 73 19.59 15.55 -14.01
N ASN A 74 18.91 14.45 -14.38
CA ASN A 74 19.57 13.25 -14.89
C ASN A 74 20.38 13.55 -16.17
N ILE A 75 19.80 14.28 -17.13
CA ILE A 75 20.48 14.65 -18.37
C ILE A 75 21.70 15.52 -18.09
N ARG A 76 21.60 16.52 -17.19
CA ARG A 76 22.75 17.34 -16.79
C ARG A 76 23.84 16.51 -16.12
N THR A 77 23.47 15.55 -15.27
CA THR A 77 24.42 14.63 -14.62
C THR A 77 25.20 13.84 -15.67
N PHE A 78 24.48 13.26 -16.64
CA PHE A 78 25.09 12.59 -17.79
C PHE A 78 26.08 13.51 -18.54
N LEU A 79 25.67 14.73 -18.88
CA LEU A 79 26.52 15.68 -19.61
C LEU A 79 27.77 16.09 -18.80
N SER A 80 27.65 16.32 -17.49
CA SER A 80 28.77 16.64 -16.61
C SER A 80 29.80 15.52 -16.62
N VAL A 81 29.34 14.27 -16.47
CA VAL A 81 30.21 13.09 -16.44
C VAL A 81 30.88 12.85 -17.79
N CYS A 82 30.19 13.13 -18.90
CA CYS A 82 30.79 13.11 -20.23
C CYS A 82 31.99 14.08 -20.34
N MET A 83 31.91 15.27 -19.73
CA MET A 83 33.05 16.20 -19.70
C MET A 83 34.15 15.72 -18.76
N GLU A 84 33.79 15.40 -17.51
CA GLU A 84 34.74 15.16 -16.42
C GLU A 84 35.47 13.81 -16.55
N ILE A 85 34.74 12.75 -16.93
CA ILE A 85 35.25 11.37 -16.92
C ILE A 85 35.63 10.89 -18.33
N PHE A 86 34.86 11.32 -19.33
CA PHE A 86 35.05 10.92 -20.74
C PHE A 86 35.75 11.99 -21.59
N GLY A 87 36.12 13.13 -20.99
CA GLY A 87 36.97 14.14 -21.63
C GLY A 87 36.33 14.87 -22.80
N MET A 88 35.00 14.85 -22.91
CA MET A 88 34.29 15.47 -24.03
C MET A 88 34.29 17.00 -23.91
N LYS A 89 34.48 17.68 -25.04
CA LYS A 89 34.46 19.15 -25.06
C LYS A 89 33.02 19.67 -25.04
N LYS A 90 32.80 20.81 -24.38
CA LYS A 90 31.47 21.44 -24.27
C LYS A 90 30.76 21.67 -25.61
N ASN A 91 31.51 21.92 -26.69
CA ASN A 91 30.97 22.13 -28.05
C ASN A 91 30.55 20.83 -28.76
N GLU A 92 30.92 19.66 -28.22
CA GLU A 92 30.52 18.34 -28.71
C GLU A 92 29.25 17.84 -28.00
N LEU A 93 28.89 18.48 -26.88
CA LEU A 93 27.72 18.15 -26.07
C LEU A 93 26.46 18.89 -26.54
N PHE A 94 25.31 18.23 -26.36
CA PHE A 94 24.01 18.86 -26.48
C PHE A 94 23.60 19.53 -25.17
N GLU A 95 22.67 20.49 -25.21
CA GLU A 95 22.09 21.05 -23.99
C GLU A 95 20.94 20.19 -23.48
N ALA A 96 20.68 20.18 -22.17
CA ALA A 96 19.64 19.32 -21.58
C ALA A 96 18.26 19.44 -22.26
N PHE A 97 17.91 20.64 -22.75
CA PHE A 97 16.65 20.89 -23.48
C PHE A 97 16.63 20.37 -24.91
N ASP A 98 17.79 20.21 -25.55
CA ASP A 98 17.88 19.67 -26.90
C ASP A 98 17.32 18.24 -26.95
N LEU A 99 17.60 17.46 -25.91
CA LEU A 99 17.05 16.12 -25.73
C LEU A 99 15.64 16.14 -25.11
N PHE A 100 15.45 16.88 -24.00
CA PHE A 100 14.19 16.82 -23.26
C PHE A 100 12.99 17.36 -24.05
N ASP A 101 13.16 18.47 -24.78
CA ASP A 101 12.11 19.07 -25.61
C ASP A 101 12.21 18.65 -27.08
N VAL A 102 13.23 17.85 -27.42
CA VAL A 102 13.55 17.44 -28.80
C VAL A 102 13.72 18.66 -29.71
N ARG A 103 14.37 19.73 -29.20
CA ARG A 103 14.56 21.01 -29.94
C ARG A 103 15.54 20.86 -31.09
N ASP A 104 16.64 20.15 -30.85
CA ASP A 104 17.68 19.87 -31.84
C ASP A 104 18.22 18.45 -31.63
N PHE A 105 17.44 17.47 -32.09
CA PHE A 105 17.87 16.07 -32.10
C PHE A 105 19.04 15.82 -33.08
N GLY A 106 19.36 16.79 -33.94
CA GLY A 106 20.54 16.77 -34.81
C GLY A 106 21.84 16.86 -34.02
N LYS A 107 21.91 17.70 -32.98
CA LYS A 107 23.04 17.76 -32.04
C LYS A 107 23.15 16.50 -31.18
N VAL A 108 22.04 15.96 -30.68
CA VAL A 108 22.01 14.69 -29.93
C VAL A 108 22.53 13.54 -30.82
N ARG A 109 22.12 13.51 -32.10
CA ARG A 109 22.65 12.55 -33.09
C ARG A 109 24.14 12.72 -33.32
N ARG A 110 24.63 13.95 -33.40
CA ARG A 110 26.05 14.25 -33.59
C ARG A 110 26.87 13.85 -32.36
N PHE A 111 26.33 14.06 -31.16
CA PHE A 111 26.90 13.58 -29.91
C PHE A 111 26.96 12.05 -29.85
N SER A 112 25.87 11.33 -30.18
CA SER A 112 25.90 9.87 -30.26
C SER A 112 26.91 9.38 -31.29
N PHE A 113 27.03 10.08 -32.42
CA PHE A 113 28.06 9.78 -33.42
C PHE A 113 29.47 10.04 -32.88
N ILE A 114 29.72 11.14 -32.16
CA ILE A 114 31.00 11.41 -31.50
C ILE A 114 31.30 10.32 -30.47
N MET A 115 30.36 9.93 -29.60
CA MET A 115 30.54 8.81 -28.67
C MET A 115 30.84 7.47 -29.37
N ILE A 116 30.28 7.25 -30.56
CA ILE A 116 30.59 6.10 -31.43
C ILE A 116 31.98 6.25 -32.08
N SER A 117 32.46 7.47 -32.34
CA SER A 117 33.67 7.78 -33.12
C SER A 117 34.92 8.11 -32.29
N SER A 118 34.75 8.64 -31.07
CA SER A 118 35.82 9.12 -30.19
C SER A 118 36.29 7.97 -29.30
N ASP A 119 37.30 7.22 -29.75
CA ASP A 119 38.18 6.32 -29.00
C ASP A 119 37.60 5.23 -28.05
N VAL A 120 36.28 5.13 -27.85
CA VAL A 120 35.63 4.04 -27.07
C VAL A 120 35.60 2.72 -27.85
N LEU A 121 35.77 2.76 -29.18
CA LEU A 121 35.95 1.57 -30.03
C LEU A 121 37.37 0.96 -29.95
N ARG A 122 38.32 1.57 -29.22
CA ARG A 122 39.68 1.01 -29.03
C ARG A 122 39.83 0.13 -27.78
N MET A 123 38.77 -0.13 -27.02
CA MET A 123 38.81 -1.24 -26.07
C MET A 123 38.72 -2.56 -26.86
N LYS A 124 39.84 -3.28 -26.93
CA LYS A 124 39.97 -4.57 -27.62
C LYS A 124 38.83 -5.52 -27.18
N PRO A 125 38.26 -6.31 -28.11
CA PRO A 125 37.29 -7.37 -27.80
C PRO A 125 37.79 -8.49 -26.85
N SER A 126 38.99 -8.37 -26.29
CA SER A 126 39.61 -9.39 -25.44
C SER A 126 39.37 -9.23 -23.93
N ASP A 127 38.79 -8.12 -23.45
CA ASP A 127 38.60 -7.89 -22.00
C ASP A 127 37.13 -7.93 -21.53
N LEU A 128 36.17 -8.21 -22.43
CA LEU A 128 34.73 -8.29 -22.13
C LEU A 128 34.21 -9.69 -21.78
N LEU A 129 35.11 -10.66 -21.53
CA LEU A 129 34.75 -12.06 -21.25
C LEU A 129 35.24 -12.60 -19.90
N LYS A 130 35.59 -11.74 -18.94
CA LYS A 130 35.84 -12.16 -17.55
C LYS A 130 35.09 -11.28 -16.55
N ARG A 131 33.77 -11.47 -16.49
CA ARG A 131 32.94 -11.15 -15.31
C ARG A 131 31.54 -11.77 -15.48
N ALA A 132 31.52 -13.10 -15.50
CA ALA A 132 30.41 -13.88 -14.98
C ALA A 132 30.89 -14.54 -13.69
N CYS A 133 29.96 -14.77 -12.75
CA CYS A 133 30.15 -15.26 -11.38
C CYS A 133 30.49 -14.18 -10.33
N VAL A 134 29.44 -13.63 -9.71
CA VAL A 134 29.21 -13.73 -8.25
C VAL A 134 27.69 -13.76 -8.02
N GLU A 135 27.09 -14.93 -8.21
CA GLU A 135 25.93 -15.34 -7.42
C GLU A 135 26.46 -16.32 -6.39
N VAL A 136 26.43 -15.94 -5.11
CA VAL A 136 26.57 -16.88 -4.01
C VAL A 136 25.39 -16.64 -3.08
N CYS A 137 24.30 -17.34 -3.35
CA CYS A 137 23.71 -18.29 -2.41
C CYS A 137 22.56 -19.06 -3.11
N SER A 138 22.94 -20.04 -3.93
CA SER A 138 22.10 -21.20 -4.22
C SER A 138 23.01 -22.38 -4.57
N ALA A 139 23.64 -22.94 -3.55
CA ALA A 139 24.29 -24.23 -3.63
C ALA A 139 23.80 -25.07 -2.45
N VAL A 140 22.57 -25.57 -2.58
CA VAL A 140 22.20 -26.83 -1.96
C VAL A 140 22.11 -27.82 -3.10
N SER A 141 23.11 -28.70 -3.18
CA SER A 141 23.14 -29.87 -4.05
C SER A 141 21.85 -30.66 -3.88
N VAL A 142 21.04 -30.74 -4.94
CA VAL A 142 19.93 -31.69 -5.03
C VAL A 142 20.53 -33.08 -5.21
N TYR A 143 20.89 -33.71 -4.09
CA TYR A 143 20.93 -35.16 -4.06
C TYR A 143 19.48 -35.64 -4.25
N LYS A 144 19.23 -36.44 -5.29
CA LYS A 144 18.03 -37.27 -5.38
C LYS A 144 18.05 -38.23 -4.19
N GLN A 145 17.47 -37.80 -3.08
CA GLN A 145 17.15 -38.64 -1.94
C GLN A 145 15.65 -38.94 -1.97
N THR A 146 15.36 -40.23 -2.03
CA THR A 146 14.15 -40.92 -1.56
C THR A 146 13.07 -40.02 -0.96
N GLU A 147 11.91 -39.95 -1.62
CA GLU A 147 10.57 -39.60 -1.11
C GLU A 147 10.53 -38.97 0.30
N THR A 148 11.24 -37.86 0.44
CA THR A 148 11.32 -37.09 1.67
C THR A 148 10.30 -35.97 1.49
N ASP A 149 9.33 -35.94 2.41
CA ASP A 149 8.22 -34.99 2.43
C ASP A 149 8.72 -33.55 2.19
N ILE A 150 8.46 -33.00 0.99
CA ILE A 150 8.92 -31.67 0.55
C ILE A 150 8.53 -30.59 1.57
N ARG A 151 7.39 -30.77 2.24
CA ARG A 151 6.92 -29.92 3.33
C ARG A 151 7.90 -29.89 4.50
N SER A 152 8.44 -31.03 4.91
CA SER A 152 9.44 -31.13 5.97
C SER A 152 10.74 -30.42 5.58
N CYS A 153 11.14 -30.47 4.30
CA CYS A 153 12.25 -29.66 3.79
C CYS A 153 11.99 -28.16 3.92
N CYS A 154 10.78 -27.68 3.57
CA CYS A 154 10.41 -26.28 3.71
C CYS A 154 10.48 -25.80 5.17
N LEU A 155 10.01 -26.62 6.11
CA LEU A 155 10.06 -26.31 7.55
C LEU A 155 11.51 -26.21 8.05
N MET A 156 12.36 -27.15 7.65
CA MET A 156 13.77 -27.14 7.98
C MET A 156 14.50 -25.94 7.35
N GLU A 157 14.16 -25.58 6.12
CA GLU A 157 14.72 -24.41 5.45
C GLU A 157 14.37 -23.11 6.21
N ILE A 158 13.11 -22.92 6.63
CA ILE A 158 12.71 -21.76 7.45
C ILE A 158 13.56 -21.67 8.72
N LYS A 159 13.68 -22.79 9.44
CA LYS A 159 14.44 -22.87 10.69
C LYS A 159 15.93 -22.58 10.48
N GLN A 160 16.59 -23.31 9.57
CA GLN A 160 18.02 -23.20 9.32
C GLN A 160 18.41 -21.82 8.79
N THR A 161 17.61 -21.27 7.88
CA THR A 161 17.89 -19.93 7.33
C THR A 161 17.65 -18.83 8.37
N GLU A 162 16.73 -19.01 9.32
CA GLU A 162 16.51 -18.05 10.42
C GLU A 162 17.64 -18.12 11.46
N GLU A 163 18.11 -19.32 11.80
CA GLU A 163 19.29 -19.54 12.63
C GLU A 163 20.50 -18.85 12.01
N LYS A 164 20.75 -19.10 10.72
CA LYS A 164 21.90 -18.52 10.03
C LYS A 164 21.81 -17.00 9.95
N TYR A 165 20.62 -16.47 9.71
CA TYR A 165 20.40 -15.03 9.67
C TYR A 165 20.63 -14.37 11.02
N THR A 166 20.13 -14.98 12.11
CA THR A 166 20.32 -14.47 13.47
C THR A 166 21.80 -14.50 13.88
N GLU A 167 22.54 -15.55 13.54
CA GLU A 167 24.00 -15.61 13.71
C GLU A 167 24.71 -14.49 12.95
N THR A 168 24.25 -14.18 11.74
CA THR A 168 24.83 -13.12 10.91
C THR A 168 24.62 -11.75 11.55
N LEU A 169 23.41 -11.46 12.04
CA LEU A 169 23.12 -10.23 12.78
C LEU A 169 23.96 -10.10 14.05
N ASP A 170 24.04 -11.18 14.83
CA ASP A 170 24.84 -11.23 16.06
C ASP A 170 26.34 -11.07 15.78
N SER A 171 26.83 -11.60 14.64
CA SER A 171 28.19 -11.39 14.16
C SER A 171 28.46 -9.93 13.80
N ILE A 172 27.52 -9.23 13.13
CA ILE A 172 27.62 -7.78 12.86
C ILE A 172 27.76 -7.01 14.18
N GLU A 173 26.93 -7.31 15.17
CA GLU A 173 26.97 -6.63 16.47
C GLU A 173 28.28 -6.90 17.22
N LYS A 174 28.69 -8.17 17.32
CA LYS A 174 29.86 -8.60 18.10
C LYS A 174 31.19 -8.21 17.48
N PHE A 175 31.34 -8.43 16.17
CA PHE A 175 32.64 -8.30 15.50
C PHE A 175 32.83 -6.99 14.76
N PHE A 176 31.77 -6.22 14.48
CA PHE A 176 31.88 -4.92 13.83
C PHE A 176 31.43 -3.77 14.73
N LEU A 177 30.17 -3.76 15.15
CA LEU A 177 29.59 -2.64 15.92
C LEU A 177 30.36 -2.38 17.22
N ASN A 178 30.58 -3.41 18.04
CA ASN A 178 31.24 -3.23 19.33
C ASN A 178 32.72 -2.81 19.20
N PRO A 179 33.54 -3.41 18.30
CA PRO A 179 34.90 -2.92 18.06
C PRO A 179 34.95 -1.50 17.50
N LEU A 180 34.05 -1.13 16.58
CA LEU A 180 34.07 0.18 15.92
C LEU A 180 33.59 1.33 16.80
N LYS A 181 32.87 1.07 17.90
CA LYS A 181 32.53 2.10 18.91
C LYS A 181 33.74 2.87 19.46
N LYS A 182 34.95 2.29 19.38
CA LYS A 182 36.19 2.95 19.81
C LYS A 182 36.80 3.86 18.75
N PHE A 183 36.39 3.72 17.50
CA PHE A 183 36.98 4.42 16.34
C PHE A 183 36.01 5.43 15.71
N LEU A 184 34.71 5.21 15.89
CA LEU A 184 33.65 6.05 15.34
C LEU A 184 32.93 6.83 16.45
N SER A 185 32.48 8.03 16.13
CA SER A 185 31.63 8.82 17.00
C SER A 185 30.26 8.14 17.20
N PRO A 186 29.52 8.45 18.28
CA PRO A 186 28.18 7.91 18.50
C PRO A 186 27.22 8.17 17.33
N ALA A 187 27.31 9.35 16.69
CA ALA A 187 26.47 9.71 15.55
C ALA A 187 26.80 8.91 14.27
N GLU A 188 28.09 8.64 14.03
CA GLU A 188 28.53 7.76 12.94
C GLU A 188 28.07 6.32 13.19
N ILE A 189 28.17 5.82 14.43
CA ILE A 189 27.68 4.49 14.81
C ILE A 189 26.17 4.38 14.58
N GLU A 190 25.39 5.35 15.05
CA GLU A 190 23.94 5.38 14.84
C GLU A 190 23.58 5.42 13.35
N THR A 191 24.34 6.17 12.55
CA THR A 191 24.09 6.29 11.12
C THR A 191 24.47 5.01 10.35
N VAL A 192 25.62 4.41 10.65
CA VAL A 192 26.15 3.23 9.95
C VAL A 192 25.40 1.96 10.33
N PHE A 193 25.03 1.79 11.61
CA PHE A 193 24.37 0.58 12.10
C PHE A 193 22.86 0.73 12.25
N VAL A 194 22.30 1.93 12.08
CA VAL A 194 20.86 2.24 12.11
C VAL A 194 20.19 1.65 13.37
N ASN A 195 19.49 0.53 13.24
CA ASN A 195 18.83 -0.21 14.32
C ASN A 195 19.15 -1.71 14.29
N ILE A 196 20.37 -2.09 13.87
CA ILE A 196 20.86 -3.48 13.95
C ILE A 196 20.69 -4.10 15.34
N PRO A 197 20.99 -3.42 16.47
CA PRO A 197 20.80 -4.02 17.80
C PRO A 197 19.34 -4.43 18.07
N ASP A 198 18.38 -3.63 17.60
CA ASP A 198 16.95 -3.96 17.73
C ASP A 198 16.58 -5.17 16.86
N LEU A 199 17.14 -5.26 15.64
CA LEU A 199 16.99 -6.42 14.77
C LEU A 199 17.55 -7.69 15.42
N VAL A 200 18.77 -7.63 16.00
CA VAL A 200 19.37 -8.75 16.73
C VAL A 200 18.44 -9.22 17.84
N LYS A 201 17.90 -8.30 18.65
CA LYS A 201 16.99 -8.62 19.76
C LYS A 201 15.71 -9.30 19.28
N VAL A 202 15.07 -8.77 18.24
CA VAL A 202 13.83 -9.34 17.67
C VAL A 202 14.09 -10.73 17.09
N HIS A 203 15.17 -10.90 16.32
CA HIS A 203 15.46 -12.16 15.64
C HIS A 203 15.95 -13.27 16.58
N LYS A 204 16.63 -12.92 17.69
CA LYS A 204 16.91 -13.88 18.77
C LYS A 204 15.62 -14.47 19.35
N GLY A 205 14.61 -13.64 19.61
CA GLY A 205 13.30 -14.15 20.04
C GLY A 205 12.59 -14.97 18.95
N LEU A 206 12.63 -14.51 17.70
CA LEU A 206 11.96 -15.19 16.59
C LEU A 206 12.54 -16.57 16.34
N VAL A 207 13.87 -16.72 16.30
CA VAL A 207 14.52 -18.01 16.06
C VAL A 207 14.20 -19.01 17.16
N ASP A 208 14.12 -18.58 18.41
CA ASP A 208 13.78 -19.46 19.53
C ASP A 208 12.33 -19.95 19.44
N GLU A 209 11.38 -19.08 19.11
CA GLU A 209 9.98 -19.47 18.89
C GLU A 209 9.80 -20.35 17.65
N VAL A 210 10.55 -20.10 16.57
CA VAL A 210 10.56 -20.95 15.37
C VAL A 210 11.13 -22.34 15.69
N LYS A 211 12.25 -22.42 16.41
CA LYS A 211 12.84 -23.69 16.86
C LYS A 211 11.87 -24.52 17.69
N ASN A 212 11.16 -23.88 18.62
CA ASN A 212 10.18 -24.53 19.49
C ASN A 212 8.89 -24.94 18.75
N SER A 213 8.59 -24.29 17.62
CA SER A 213 7.38 -24.56 16.83
C SER A 213 7.59 -25.59 15.72
N VAL A 214 8.82 -25.80 15.25
CA VAL A 214 9.14 -26.73 14.16
C VAL A 214 9.62 -28.07 14.71
N GLY A 215 8.71 -29.06 14.70
CA GLY A 215 9.04 -30.46 14.97
C GLY A 215 9.50 -31.22 13.72
N PRO A 216 9.86 -32.52 13.85
CA PRO A 216 10.41 -33.31 12.74
C PRO A 216 9.48 -33.47 11.52
N LYS A 217 8.15 -33.37 11.71
CA LYS A 217 7.13 -33.52 10.64
C LYS A 217 5.91 -32.59 10.78
N THR A 218 5.80 -31.84 11.88
CA THR A 218 4.63 -31.00 12.18
C THR A 218 5.06 -29.66 12.76
N ALA A 219 4.32 -28.60 12.44
CA ALA A 219 4.56 -27.27 12.96
C ALA A 219 3.25 -26.48 13.17
N PRO A 220 2.31 -27.01 13.99
CA PRO A 220 0.93 -26.51 14.05
C PRO A 220 0.83 -25.06 14.55
N ASN A 221 1.83 -24.55 15.27
CA ASN A 221 1.84 -23.18 15.81
C ASN A 221 2.72 -22.21 15.02
N LEU A 222 3.43 -22.65 13.96
CA LEU A 222 4.36 -21.79 13.21
C LEU A 222 3.69 -20.54 12.66
N TYR A 223 2.45 -20.66 12.17
CA TYR A 223 1.70 -19.51 11.66
C TYR A 223 1.47 -18.44 12.73
N LYS A 224 1.23 -18.82 14.00
CA LYS A 224 1.01 -17.89 15.11
C LYS A 224 2.28 -17.10 15.42
N VAL A 225 3.45 -17.73 15.32
CA VAL A 225 4.74 -17.05 15.49
C VAL A 225 4.85 -15.89 14.49
N PHE A 226 4.64 -16.14 13.20
CA PHE A 226 4.70 -15.08 12.19
C PHE A 226 3.64 -13.99 12.38
N LEU A 227 2.43 -14.35 12.81
CA LEU A 227 1.39 -13.35 13.14
C LEU A 227 1.81 -12.46 14.32
N ASN A 228 2.38 -13.06 15.38
CA ASN A 228 2.85 -12.33 16.56
C ASN A 228 4.07 -11.43 16.27
N TYR A 229 4.95 -11.85 15.35
CA TYR A 229 6.14 -11.09 14.99
C TYR A 229 5.89 -10.04 13.90
N LYS A 230 4.76 -10.07 13.19
CA LYS A 230 4.44 -9.09 12.14
C LYS A 230 4.71 -7.65 12.58
N GLU A 231 4.16 -7.23 13.72
CA GLU A 231 4.32 -5.87 14.23
C GLU A 231 5.74 -5.59 14.73
N ARG A 232 6.38 -6.58 15.37
CA ARG A 232 7.76 -6.49 15.86
C ARG A 232 8.76 -6.31 14.71
N LEU A 233 8.47 -6.89 13.54
CA LEU A 233 9.27 -6.77 12.33
C LEU A 233 9.07 -5.43 11.58
N LEU A 234 8.20 -4.53 12.04
CA LEU A 234 8.05 -3.23 11.38
C LEU A 234 9.24 -2.28 11.57
N ILE A 235 10.15 -2.63 12.50
CA ILE A 235 11.45 -1.97 12.65
C ILE A 235 12.32 -2.05 11.40
N TYR A 236 12.03 -2.98 10.47
CA TYR A 236 12.66 -3.02 9.15
C TYR A 236 12.35 -1.79 8.30
N GLY A 237 11.23 -1.09 8.54
CA GLY A 237 10.94 0.17 7.85
C GLY A 237 12.05 1.21 8.09
N LYS A 238 12.48 1.38 9.35
CA LYS A 238 13.61 2.26 9.70
C LYS A 238 14.91 1.78 9.06
N TYR A 239 15.19 0.47 9.13
CA TYR A 239 16.41 -0.09 8.58
C TYR A 239 16.52 0.12 7.06
N CYS A 240 15.51 -0.33 6.30
CA CYS A 240 15.51 -0.33 4.84
C CYS A 240 15.48 1.09 4.24
N SER A 241 14.96 2.08 4.97
CA SER A 241 14.99 3.47 4.53
C SER A 241 16.36 4.15 4.70
N HIS A 242 17.18 3.68 5.63
CA HIS A 242 18.45 4.31 6.00
C HIS A 242 19.68 3.54 5.53
N VAL A 243 19.56 2.24 5.21
CA VAL A 243 20.70 1.38 4.85
C VAL A 243 21.53 1.91 3.66
N GLU A 244 20.89 2.55 2.67
CA GLU A 244 21.60 3.13 1.52
C GLU A 244 22.49 4.32 1.92
N LYS A 245 22.02 5.14 2.89
CA LYS A 245 22.77 6.24 3.49
C LYS A 245 23.88 5.70 4.39
N ALA A 246 23.57 4.70 5.20
CA ALA A 246 24.52 4.03 6.09
C ALA A 246 25.74 3.51 5.31
N ILE A 247 25.51 2.83 4.18
CA ILE A 247 26.58 2.35 3.29
C ILE A 247 27.37 3.51 2.69
N SER A 248 26.71 4.60 2.25
CA SER A 248 27.42 5.76 1.70
C SER A 248 28.34 6.40 2.73
N VAL A 249 27.85 6.62 3.95
CA VAL A 249 28.63 7.18 5.05
C VAL A 249 29.77 6.26 5.44
N LEU A 250 29.55 4.94 5.46
CA LEU A 250 30.61 3.97 5.69
C LEU A 250 31.70 4.06 4.61
N ASP A 251 31.31 4.16 3.33
CA ASP A 251 32.25 4.28 2.20
C ASP A 251 33.08 5.58 2.32
N ASP A 252 32.47 6.68 2.74
CA ASP A 252 33.15 7.97 2.93
C ASP A 252 34.10 7.96 4.14
N ILE A 253 33.65 7.39 5.27
CA ILE A 253 34.50 7.14 6.45
C ILE A 253 35.72 6.30 6.06
N CYS A 254 35.55 5.25 5.25
CA CYS A 254 36.67 4.40 4.82
C CYS A 254 37.69 5.14 3.95
N LYS A 255 37.28 6.17 3.21
CA LYS A 255 38.19 7.01 2.41
C LYS A 255 38.95 8.00 3.27
N GLU A 256 38.30 8.56 4.28
CA GLU A 256 38.89 9.61 5.13
C GLU A 256 39.73 9.05 6.28
N LYS A 257 39.33 7.92 6.87
CA LYS A 257 39.91 7.37 8.10
C LYS A 257 40.57 6.00 7.83
N GLU A 258 41.88 6.02 7.58
CA GLU A 258 42.64 4.81 7.27
C GLU A 258 42.65 3.79 8.42
N ASP A 259 42.70 4.26 9.67
CA ASP A 259 42.63 3.42 10.88
C ASP A 259 41.30 2.66 10.96
N VAL A 260 40.18 3.30 10.63
CA VAL A 260 38.85 2.66 10.54
C VAL A 260 38.83 1.61 9.43
N ARG A 261 39.40 1.92 8.26
CA ARG A 261 39.49 1.00 7.12
C ARG A 261 40.25 -0.27 7.49
N LEU A 262 41.44 -0.15 8.08
CA LEU A 262 42.22 -1.29 8.56
C LEU A 262 41.47 -2.07 9.64
N LYS A 263 40.75 -1.37 10.53
CA LYS A 263 39.95 -2.04 11.56
C LYS A 263 38.81 -2.85 10.96
N LEU A 264 38.14 -2.36 9.92
CA LEU A 264 37.09 -3.08 9.20
C LEU A 264 37.62 -4.36 8.55
N GLU A 265 38.82 -4.34 7.98
CA GLU A 265 39.48 -5.53 7.42
C GLU A 265 39.79 -6.57 8.51
N GLU A 266 40.30 -6.14 9.67
CA GLU A 266 40.51 -7.01 10.84
C GLU A 266 39.20 -7.64 11.31
N CYS A 267 38.14 -6.83 11.45
CA CYS A 267 36.81 -7.28 11.83
C CYS A 267 36.26 -8.32 10.84
N SER A 268 36.42 -8.10 9.53
CA SER A 268 36.00 -9.04 8.50
C SER A 268 36.76 -10.37 8.57
N LYS A 269 38.08 -10.32 8.76
CA LYS A 269 38.89 -11.53 8.98
C LYS A 269 38.43 -12.33 10.20
N ARG A 270 38.15 -11.65 11.32
CA ARG A 270 37.70 -12.29 12.56
C ARG A 270 36.28 -12.85 12.49
N ALA A 271 35.38 -12.19 11.76
CA ALA A 271 33.97 -12.58 11.69
C ALA A 271 33.70 -13.72 10.70
N ASN A 272 34.39 -13.72 9.55
CA ASN A 272 34.06 -14.60 8.43
C ASN A 272 35.25 -14.94 7.52
N ASN A 273 36.49 -14.84 8.02
CA ASN A 273 37.73 -15.07 7.28
C ASN A 273 37.88 -14.18 6.03
N GLY A 274 37.32 -12.97 6.06
CA GLY A 274 37.45 -12.00 4.96
C GLY A 274 36.53 -12.26 3.77
N LYS A 275 35.56 -13.18 3.89
CA LYS A 275 34.61 -13.50 2.81
C LYS A 275 33.59 -12.40 2.56
N PHE A 276 33.18 -11.68 3.59
CA PHE A 276 32.16 -10.63 3.51
C PHE A 276 32.61 -9.38 4.27
N THR A 277 32.48 -8.23 3.61
CA THR A 277 32.74 -6.93 4.22
C THR A 277 31.53 -6.45 5.04
N LEU A 278 31.70 -5.44 5.91
CA LEU A 278 30.57 -4.84 6.62
C LEU A 278 29.52 -4.30 5.64
N ARG A 279 29.97 -3.71 4.52
CA ARG A 279 29.10 -3.20 3.45
C ARG A 279 28.18 -4.29 2.89
N ASP A 280 28.70 -5.49 2.64
CA ASP A 280 27.92 -6.62 2.14
C ASP A 280 26.92 -7.12 3.19
N LEU A 281 27.35 -7.20 4.45
CA LEU A 281 26.54 -7.66 5.58
C LEU A 281 25.37 -6.72 5.89
N LEU A 282 25.54 -5.40 5.73
CA LEU A 282 24.47 -4.42 5.95
C LEU A 282 23.31 -4.56 4.95
N VAL A 283 23.49 -5.22 3.81
CA VAL A 283 22.40 -5.45 2.84
C VAL A 283 21.52 -6.64 3.23
N VAL A 284 22.07 -7.59 4.01
CA VAL A 284 21.41 -8.87 4.33
C VAL A 284 20.03 -8.71 5.01
N PRO A 285 19.81 -7.78 5.97
CA PRO A 285 18.50 -7.63 6.60
C PRO A 285 17.38 -7.25 5.61
N MET A 286 17.70 -6.36 4.66
CA MET A 286 16.75 -5.97 3.60
C MET A 286 16.38 -7.15 2.71
N GLN A 287 17.31 -8.08 2.45
CA GLN A 287 17.03 -9.29 1.70
C GLN A 287 16.16 -10.27 2.51
N ARG A 288 16.46 -10.45 3.79
CA ARG A 288 15.75 -11.43 4.64
C ARG A 288 14.27 -11.13 4.79
N VAL A 289 13.90 -9.88 5.07
CA VAL A 289 12.49 -9.51 5.29
C VAL A 289 11.62 -9.78 4.05
N LEU A 290 12.22 -9.75 2.85
CA LEU A 290 11.56 -10.07 1.58
C LEU A 290 11.52 -11.57 1.24
N LYS A 291 12.07 -12.45 2.09
CA LYS A 291 12.06 -13.91 1.88
C LYS A 291 10.98 -14.62 2.66
N TYR A 292 10.48 -14.06 3.78
CA TYR A 292 9.48 -14.74 4.62
C TYR A 292 8.22 -15.13 3.86
N HIS A 293 7.69 -14.25 3.01
CA HIS A 293 6.50 -14.57 2.23
C HIS A 293 6.77 -15.64 1.16
N LEU A 294 7.97 -15.74 0.60
CA LEU A 294 8.33 -16.78 -0.38
C LEU A 294 8.45 -18.15 0.29
N LEU A 295 9.11 -18.20 1.46
CA LEU A 295 9.24 -19.41 2.26
C LEU A 295 7.88 -19.95 2.72
N LEU A 296 7.01 -19.07 3.22
CA LEU A 296 5.64 -19.45 3.62
C LEU A 296 4.78 -19.84 2.42
N GLN A 297 4.95 -19.21 1.26
CA GLN A 297 4.23 -19.56 0.04
C GLN A 297 4.55 -20.99 -0.40
N GLU A 298 5.83 -21.36 -0.40
CA GLU A 298 6.24 -22.72 -0.74
C GLU A 298 5.73 -23.74 0.29
N LEU A 299 5.81 -23.42 1.59
CA LEU A 299 5.24 -24.27 2.65
C LEU A 299 3.72 -24.48 2.48
N VAL A 300 2.96 -23.43 2.18
CA VAL A 300 1.51 -23.51 1.92
C VAL A 300 1.20 -24.40 0.71
N ARG A 301 2.03 -24.34 -0.34
CA ARG A 301 1.87 -25.15 -1.55
C ARG A 301 1.88 -26.64 -1.25
N HIS A 302 2.78 -27.07 -0.37
CA HIS A 302 2.97 -28.47 0.05
C HIS A 302 2.21 -28.87 1.32
N THR A 303 1.34 -28.01 1.84
CA THR A 303 0.46 -28.36 2.96
C THR A 303 -0.83 -28.98 2.44
N LEU A 304 -1.09 -30.23 2.83
CA LEU A 304 -2.29 -30.98 2.46
C LEU A 304 -3.47 -30.73 3.41
N ASP A 305 -3.20 -30.59 4.72
CA ASP A 305 -4.26 -30.35 5.71
C ASP A 305 -4.96 -28.99 5.47
N PRO A 306 -6.28 -28.96 5.23
CA PRO A 306 -7.00 -27.73 4.91
C PRO A 306 -6.97 -26.67 6.02
N THR A 307 -6.99 -27.10 7.29
CA THR A 307 -7.03 -26.19 8.44
C THR A 307 -5.68 -25.51 8.62
N GLU A 308 -4.61 -26.28 8.59
CA GLU A 308 -3.24 -25.79 8.65
C GLU A 308 -2.92 -24.92 7.44
N LYS A 309 -3.34 -25.32 6.23
CA LYS A 309 -3.17 -24.52 5.02
C LYS A 309 -3.86 -23.16 5.15
N LYS A 310 -5.08 -23.11 5.71
CA LYS A 310 -5.79 -21.86 5.99
C LYS A 310 -5.03 -21.00 7.00
N ASN A 311 -4.52 -21.59 8.07
CA ASN A 311 -3.75 -20.88 9.09
C ASN A 311 -2.42 -20.31 8.53
N LEU A 312 -1.69 -21.10 7.75
CA LEU A 312 -0.45 -20.67 7.09
C LEU A 312 -0.70 -19.58 6.04
N ARG A 313 -1.86 -19.58 5.37
CA ARG A 313 -2.25 -18.47 4.49
C ARG A 313 -2.40 -17.15 5.24
N LEU A 314 -2.94 -17.16 6.47
CA LEU A 314 -2.98 -15.95 7.30
C LEU A 314 -1.59 -15.40 7.61
N ALA A 315 -0.63 -16.28 7.94
CA ALA A 315 0.76 -15.89 8.15
C ALA A 315 1.43 -15.39 6.86
N LEU A 316 1.16 -16.05 5.72
CA LEU A 316 1.64 -15.62 4.41
C LEU A 316 1.15 -14.21 4.07
N ASP A 317 -0.14 -13.93 4.27
CA ASP A 317 -0.73 -12.61 4.00
C ASP A 317 -0.14 -11.55 4.94
N ALA A 318 0.12 -11.89 6.20
CA ALA A 318 0.82 -11.02 7.14
C ALA A 318 2.26 -10.67 6.69
N MET A 319 3.02 -11.65 6.18
CA MET A 319 4.38 -11.42 5.68
C MET A 319 4.40 -10.70 4.32
N LYS A 320 3.39 -10.91 3.47
CA LYS A 320 3.20 -10.09 2.25
C LYS A 320 2.90 -8.64 2.60
N ASP A 321 2.06 -8.39 3.60
CA ASP A 321 1.76 -7.04 4.09
C ASP A 321 3.00 -6.33 4.63
N LEU A 322 3.86 -7.06 5.38
CA LEU A 322 5.16 -6.56 5.84
C LEU A 322 6.09 -6.18 4.68
N ALA A 323 6.20 -7.03 3.65
CA ALA A 323 7.02 -6.74 2.47
C ALA A 323 6.50 -5.50 1.71
N GLN A 324 5.18 -5.37 1.55
CA GLN A 324 4.56 -4.18 0.97
C GLN A 324 4.82 -2.93 1.81
N TYR A 325 4.72 -3.02 3.13
CA TYR A 325 5.06 -1.92 4.04
C TYR A 325 6.50 -1.43 3.83
N VAL A 326 7.49 -2.34 3.82
CA VAL A 326 8.90 -1.99 3.60
C VAL A 326 9.10 -1.28 2.25
N ASN A 327 8.44 -1.76 1.20
CA ASN A 327 8.49 -1.15 -0.13
C ASN A 327 7.89 0.27 -0.14
N GLU A 328 6.76 0.49 0.53
CA GLU A 328 6.16 1.84 0.64
C GLU A 328 7.02 2.78 1.47
N VAL A 329 7.64 2.30 2.56
CA VAL A 329 8.59 3.12 3.34
C VAL A 329 9.77 3.56 2.47
N LYS A 330 10.32 2.67 1.63
CA LYS A 330 11.37 3.05 0.68
C LYS A 330 10.89 4.09 -0.33
N ARG A 331 9.70 3.89 -0.91
CA ARG A 331 9.10 4.82 -1.88
C ARG A 331 8.84 6.19 -1.27
N ASP A 332 8.34 6.25 -0.04
CA ASP A 332 8.10 7.51 0.65
C ASP A 332 9.41 8.25 0.96
N ASN A 333 10.50 7.54 1.27
CA ASN A 333 11.81 8.16 1.44
C ASN A 333 12.38 8.72 0.12
N GLU A 334 12.20 8.02 -0.99
CA GLU A 334 12.50 8.56 -2.34
C GLU A 334 11.68 9.82 -2.60
N THR A 335 10.37 9.76 -2.35
CA THR A 335 9.47 10.91 -2.51
C THR A 335 9.89 12.10 -1.66
N LEU A 336 10.23 11.90 -0.38
CA LEU A 336 10.70 12.96 0.50
C LEU A 336 12.04 13.57 0.03
N ARG A 337 12.94 12.75 -0.52
CA ARG A 337 14.19 13.24 -1.15
C ARG A 337 13.90 14.11 -2.37
N ASP A 338 12.92 13.75 -3.19
CA ASP A 338 12.51 14.55 -4.35
C ASP A 338 11.90 15.89 -3.91
N ILE A 339 11.04 15.86 -2.89
CA ILE A 339 10.46 17.07 -2.28
C ILE A 339 11.56 18.00 -1.75
N ASP A 340 12.56 17.45 -1.06
CA ASP A 340 13.69 18.23 -0.54
C ASP A 340 14.53 18.84 -1.68
N GLN A 341 14.66 18.15 -2.82
CA GLN A 341 15.32 18.67 -4.02
C GLN A 341 14.52 19.81 -4.65
N TYR A 342 13.19 19.66 -4.77
CA TYR A 342 12.31 20.75 -5.24
C TYR A 342 12.38 21.96 -4.30
N GLN A 343 12.34 21.73 -2.99
CA GLN A 343 12.38 22.82 -2.01
C GLN A 343 13.69 23.62 -2.09
N LYS A 344 14.82 22.96 -2.40
CA LYS A 344 16.11 23.62 -2.60
C LYS A 344 16.21 24.42 -3.90
N SER A 345 15.46 24.04 -4.95
CA SER A 345 15.53 24.69 -6.26
C SER A 345 14.51 25.82 -6.45
N ILE A 346 13.54 25.96 -5.54
CA ILE A 346 12.51 27.00 -5.59
C ILE A 346 12.80 28.09 -4.55
N GLU A 347 13.12 29.29 -5.03
CA GLU A 347 13.32 30.50 -4.24
C GLU A 347 11.97 31.13 -3.82
N ASN A 348 11.99 31.89 -2.73
CA ASN A 348 10.82 32.59 -2.15
C ASN A 348 9.69 31.67 -1.65
N LEU A 349 9.96 30.40 -1.34
CA LEU A 349 9.00 29.54 -0.65
C LEU A 349 8.76 30.04 0.78
N ASN A 350 7.49 30.18 1.15
CA ASN A 350 7.06 30.60 2.49
C ASN A 350 6.75 29.42 3.44
N GLN A 351 6.58 28.21 2.90
CA GLN A 351 6.22 27.00 3.64
C GLN A 351 6.95 25.78 3.06
N SER A 352 7.07 24.71 3.87
CA SER A 352 7.66 23.47 3.40
C SER A 352 6.74 22.76 2.41
N LEU A 353 7.32 22.27 1.30
CA LEU A 353 6.60 21.54 0.27
C LEU A 353 6.01 20.21 0.79
N ARG A 354 6.57 19.66 1.87
CA ARG A 354 6.05 18.45 2.54
C ARG A 354 4.60 18.62 3.01
N ASN A 355 4.17 19.85 3.29
CA ASN A 355 2.81 20.16 3.73
C ASN A 355 1.76 19.96 2.62
N TYR A 356 2.18 19.98 1.35
CA TYR A 356 1.27 19.87 0.21
C TYR A 356 1.08 18.43 -0.28
N GLY A 357 1.71 17.45 0.37
CA GLY A 357 1.58 16.03 0.05
C GLY A 357 2.57 15.54 -1.00
N ARG A 358 2.19 14.52 -1.77
CA ARG A 358 3.08 13.90 -2.77
C ARG A 358 3.05 14.72 -4.08
N PRO A 359 4.20 14.89 -4.75
CA PRO A 359 4.25 15.50 -6.07
C PRO A 359 3.52 14.61 -7.11
N LYS A 360 2.83 15.25 -8.05
CA LYS A 360 2.17 14.62 -9.20
C LYS A 360 2.90 14.85 -10.52
N GLY A 361 3.73 15.89 -10.57
CA GLY A 361 4.52 16.24 -11.73
C GLY A 361 4.88 17.72 -11.72
N ASP A 362 5.81 18.07 -12.60
CA ASP A 362 6.23 19.45 -12.82
C ASP A 362 6.48 19.70 -14.31
N GLY A 363 6.27 20.94 -14.75
CA GLY A 363 6.51 21.28 -16.15
C GLY A 363 6.07 22.68 -16.56
N GLU A 364 6.44 23.02 -17.80
CA GLU A 364 6.14 24.31 -18.41
C GLU A 364 4.66 24.40 -18.85
N VAL A 365 4.01 25.49 -18.45
CA VAL A 365 2.61 25.80 -18.74
C VAL A 365 2.45 27.28 -19.06
N ARG A 366 1.35 27.63 -19.73
CA ARG A 366 0.89 29.03 -19.80
C ARG A 366 -0.29 29.20 -18.88
N VAL A 367 -0.24 30.21 -18.01
CA VAL A 367 -1.31 30.49 -17.04
C VAL A 367 -1.89 31.87 -17.33
N ALA A 368 -3.21 31.97 -17.33
CA ALA A 368 -3.93 33.23 -17.28
C ALA A 368 -4.85 33.23 -16.06
N THR A 369 -5.02 34.40 -15.43
CA THR A 369 -6.10 34.59 -14.46
C THR A 369 -7.36 34.97 -15.24
N VAL A 370 -8.54 34.55 -14.81
CA VAL A 370 -9.79 34.85 -15.55
C VAL A 370 -9.95 36.37 -15.75
N ASP A 371 -9.51 37.16 -14.77
CA ASP A 371 -9.58 38.64 -14.82
C ASP A 371 -8.50 39.26 -15.73
N LYS A 372 -7.35 38.60 -15.93
CA LYS A 372 -6.27 39.07 -16.79
C LYS A 372 -6.08 38.10 -17.96
N ARG A 373 -6.59 38.48 -19.13
CA ARG A 373 -6.48 37.70 -20.38
C ARG A 373 -5.05 37.44 -20.88
N ALA A 374 -4.03 38.05 -20.27
CA ALA A 374 -2.64 37.86 -20.66
C ALA A 374 -2.12 36.49 -20.22
N LYS A 375 -1.76 35.65 -21.21
CA LYS A 375 -1.13 34.34 -20.98
C LYS A 375 0.32 34.53 -20.54
N GLN A 376 0.69 33.97 -19.39
CA GLN A 376 2.02 34.07 -18.81
C GLN A 376 2.73 32.73 -18.87
N ASP A 377 3.95 32.69 -19.41
CA ASP A 377 4.79 31.50 -19.37
C ASP A 377 5.26 31.24 -17.92
N ARG A 378 4.96 30.05 -17.40
CA ARG A 378 5.23 29.62 -16.02
C ARG A 378 5.71 28.17 -16.00
N HIS A 379 6.33 27.79 -14.89
CA HIS A 379 6.60 26.40 -14.55
C HIS A 379 5.79 26.06 -13.32
N ILE A 380 5.08 24.94 -13.33
CA ILE A 380 4.29 24.51 -12.16
C ILE A 380 4.87 23.27 -11.53
N PHE A 381 4.78 23.17 -10.22
CA PHE A 381 4.96 21.94 -9.45
C PHE A 381 3.60 21.60 -8.83
N LEU A 382 3.00 20.49 -9.27
CA LEU A 382 1.72 20.02 -8.75
C LEU A 382 1.95 19.00 -7.65
N PHE A 383 1.30 19.24 -6.52
CA PHE A 383 1.24 18.36 -5.36
C PHE A 383 -0.21 17.91 -5.13
N ASP A 384 -0.42 16.98 -4.18
CA ASP A 384 -1.76 16.55 -3.78
C ASP A 384 -2.68 17.73 -3.40
N ALA A 385 -2.18 18.67 -2.61
CA ALA A 385 -2.96 19.75 -2.02
C ALA A 385 -2.70 21.15 -2.61
N ALA A 386 -1.68 21.32 -3.46
CA ALA A 386 -1.35 22.65 -3.99
C ALA A 386 -0.69 22.61 -5.37
N VAL A 387 -0.75 23.74 -6.07
CA VAL A 387 0.07 24.02 -7.26
C VAL A 387 1.03 25.15 -6.93
N ILE A 388 2.33 24.91 -7.04
CA ILE A 388 3.34 25.96 -6.90
C ILE A 388 3.61 26.51 -8.28
N VAL A 389 3.21 27.76 -8.53
CA VAL A 389 3.41 28.46 -9.80
C VAL A 389 4.70 29.27 -9.70
N CYS A 390 5.64 28.94 -10.57
CA CYS A 390 6.98 29.52 -10.58
C CYS A 390 7.28 30.25 -11.89
N LYS A 391 8.18 31.23 -11.81
CA LYS A 391 8.90 31.77 -12.96
C LYS A 391 10.29 31.13 -12.99
N ARG A 392 10.65 30.53 -14.11
CA ARG A 392 11.95 29.86 -14.25
C ARG A 392 13.10 30.88 -14.39
N ARG A 393 14.23 30.60 -13.72
CA ARG A 393 15.47 31.41 -13.70
C ARG A 393 16.69 30.49 -13.91
N GLY A 394 16.96 30.14 -15.17
CA GLY A 394 17.99 29.16 -15.50
C GLY A 394 17.60 27.76 -14.98
N ASP A 395 18.33 27.29 -13.97
CA ASP A 395 18.12 26.00 -13.31
C ASP A 395 17.32 26.12 -11.99
N ASN A 396 17.14 27.34 -11.48
CA ASN A 396 16.30 27.65 -10.32
C ASN A 396 14.91 28.12 -10.74
N TYR A 397 14.01 28.15 -9.76
CA TYR A 397 12.62 28.56 -9.92
C TYR A 397 12.31 29.65 -8.89
N GLU A 398 11.66 30.71 -9.32
CA GLU A 398 11.22 31.79 -8.44
C GLU A 398 9.71 31.61 -8.20
N MET A 399 9.30 31.30 -6.97
CA MET A 399 7.89 31.15 -6.62
C MET A 399 7.14 32.47 -6.87
N LYS A 400 5.99 32.39 -7.55
CA LYS A 400 5.11 33.53 -7.83
C LYS A 400 3.78 33.41 -7.12
N GLU A 401 3.23 32.21 -7.06
CA GLU A 401 1.93 31.97 -6.46
C GLU A 401 1.80 30.52 -5.99
N VAL A 402 1.05 30.31 -4.92
CA VAL A 402 0.67 28.98 -4.41
C VAL A 402 -0.85 28.87 -4.49
N ILE A 403 -1.34 27.95 -5.32
CA ILE A 403 -2.77 27.70 -5.49
C ILE A 403 -3.16 26.54 -4.57
N ASP A 404 -3.96 26.81 -3.55
CA ASP A 404 -4.48 25.80 -2.62
C ASP A 404 -5.64 25.02 -3.27
N LEU A 405 -5.40 23.77 -3.64
CA LEU A 405 -6.36 22.94 -4.36
C LEU A 405 -7.62 22.59 -3.55
N HIS A 406 -7.62 22.79 -2.23
CA HIS A 406 -8.85 22.63 -1.42
C HIS A 406 -9.94 23.61 -1.84
N LEU A 407 -9.56 24.77 -2.38
CA LEU A 407 -10.46 25.87 -2.71
C LEU A 407 -10.93 25.88 -4.16
N PHE A 408 -10.42 24.98 -5.01
CA PHE A 408 -10.69 24.99 -6.44
C PHE A 408 -11.31 23.69 -6.93
N LYS A 409 -12.04 23.79 -8.04
CA LYS A 409 -12.54 22.67 -8.85
C LYS A 409 -11.98 22.76 -10.26
N ILE A 410 -11.73 21.61 -10.86
CA ILE A 410 -11.28 21.53 -12.25
C ILE A 410 -12.47 21.46 -13.20
N THR A 411 -12.40 22.18 -14.32
CA THR A 411 -13.41 22.15 -15.38
C THR A 411 -12.69 22.09 -16.71
N ASP A 412 -12.92 21.02 -17.46
CA ASP A 412 -12.29 20.86 -18.78
C ASP A 412 -12.86 21.90 -19.75
N ASN A 413 -11.98 22.56 -20.51
CA ASN A 413 -12.37 23.45 -21.58
C ASN A 413 -12.35 22.65 -22.90
N PRO A 414 -13.50 22.30 -23.50
CA PRO A 414 -13.54 21.58 -24.75
C PRO A 414 -13.03 22.47 -25.89
N THR A 415 -11.71 22.40 -26.15
CA THR A 415 -11.11 22.98 -27.35
C THR A 415 -11.76 22.37 -28.58
N SER A 416 -12.30 23.21 -29.47
CA SER A 416 -12.81 22.78 -30.78
C SER A 416 -11.74 21.97 -31.52
N ASP A 417 -12.10 20.83 -32.11
CA ASP A 417 -11.16 19.97 -32.88
C ASP A 417 -10.51 20.70 -34.08
N LYS A 418 -11.00 21.89 -34.44
CA LYS A 418 -10.42 22.76 -35.48
C LYS A 418 -9.18 23.55 -35.01
N GLU A 419 -8.89 23.64 -33.71
CA GLU A 419 -7.75 24.37 -33.16
C GLU A 419 -6.59 23.45 -32.76
N SER A 420 -5.72 23.12 -33.71
CA SER A 420 -4.48 22.34 -33.49
C SER A 420 -3.25 23.19 -33.14
N ARG A 421 -3.44 24.47 -32.77
CA ARG A 421 -2.32 25.39 -32.49
C ARG A 421 -1.66 25.08 -31.14
N LYS A 422 -0.33 25.11 -31.10
CA LYS A 422 0.41 24.98 -29.83
C LYS A 422 -0.09 26.02 -28.82
N TRP A 423 -0.26 25.61 -27.57
CA TRP A 423 -0.72 26.46 -26.46
C TRP A 423 -2.20 26.92 -26.55
N SER A 424 -3.04 26.24 -27.33
CA SER A 424 -4.51 26.44 -27.31
C SER A 424 -5.23 25.46 -26.37
N HIS A 425 -4.61 24.33 -26.02
CA HIS A 425 -5.25 23.29 -25.22
C HIS A 425 -5.22 23.64 -23.74
N GLY A 426 -6.38 23.84 -23.11
CA GLY A 426 -6.42 24.20 -21.69
C GLY A 426 -7.60 23.65 -20.90
N PHE A 427 -7.59 23.94 -19.60
CA PHE A 427 -8.69 23.71 -18.66
C PHE A 427 -8.69 24.80 -17.59
N TYR A 428 -9.81 24.94 -16.89
CA TYR A 428 -10.01 25.92 -15.83
C TYR A 428 -9.86 25.30 -14.43
N LEU A 429 -9.20 26.04 -13.54
CA LEU A 429 -9.35 25.89 -12.09
C LEU A 429 -10.26 27.03 -11.59
N THR A 430 -11.48 26.68 -11.23
CA THR A 430 -12.49 27.63 -10.77
C THR A 430 -12.54 27.64 -9.25
N HIS A 431 -12.52 28.82 -8.62
CA HIS A 431 -12.63 28.92 -7.17
C HIS A 431 -14.04 28.53 -6.69
N ASN A 432 -14.12 27.75 -5.61
CA ASN A 432 -15.39 27.23 -5.09
C ASN A 432 -16.32 28.33 -4.53
N GLN A 433 -15.75 29.44 -4.08
CA GLN A 433 -16.51 30.60 -3.55
C GLN A 433 -16.66 31.75 -4.57
N GLY A 434 -16.38 31.51 -5.86
CA GLY A 434 -16.57 32.52 -6.92
C GLY A 434 -15.50 33.61 -6.99
N GLN A 435 -14.33 33.42 -6.37
CA GLN A 435 -13.17 34.29 -6.56
C GLN A 435 -12.49 34.01 -7.91
N THR A 436 -11.47 34.80 -8.23
CA THR A 436 -10.70 34.68 -9.47
C THR A 436 -10.17 33.26 -9.68
N GLY A 437 -10.47 32.69 -10.85
CA GLY A 437 -9.96 31.38 -11.28
C GLY A 437 -8.70 31.50 -12.13
N PHE A 438 -8.16 30.34 -12.50
CA PHE A 438 -7.01 30.20 -13.39
C PHE A 438 -7.37 29.39 -14.62
N GLU A 439 -6.78 29.75 -15.76
CA GLU A 439 -6.81 28.96 -16.97
C GLU A 439 -5.39 28.49 -17.31
N PHE A 440 -5.22 27.18 -17.43
CA PHE A 440 -3.95 26.56 -17.79
C PHE A 440 -3.97 26.17 -19.26
N PHE A 441 -2.93 26.52 -19.99
CA PHE A 441 -2.73 26.18 -21.39
C PHE A 441 -1.47 25.33 -21.56
N PHE A 442 -1.58 24.32 -22.41
CA PHE A 442 -0.56 23.31 -22.66
C PHE A 442 -0.20 23.26 -24.14
N LYS A 443 1.06 22.92 -24.41
CA LYS A 443 1.62 22.89 -25.76
C LYS A 443 0.93 21.90 -26.69
N THR A 444 0.44 20.76 -26.18
CA THR A 444 -0.24 19.71 -26.96
C THR A 444 -1.45 19.14 -26.23
N LYS A 445 -2.37 18.51 -26.98
CA LYS A 445 -3.56 17.83 -26.44
C LYS A 445 -3.20 16.70 -25.46
N GLU A 446 -2.11 15.99 -25.72
CA GLU A 446 -1.61 14.90 -24.88
C GLU A 446 -1.08 15.43 -23.54
N LEU A 447 -0.38 16.57 -23.54
CA LEU A 447 0.07 17.22 -22.31
C LEU A 447 -1.11 17.73 -21.49
N LYS A 448 -2.10 18.36 -22.13
CA LYS A 448 -3.36 18.74 -21.46
C LYS A 448 -4.00 17.52 -20.79
N LYS A 449 -4.16 16.41 -21.51
CA LYS A 449 -4.75 15.17 -20.98
C LYS A 449 -4.00 14.65 -19.75
N LYS A 450 -2.67 14.56 -19.84
CA LYS A 450 -1.82 14.11 -18.72
C LYS A 450 -1.96 15.01 -17.49
N TRP A 451 -1.93 16.33 -17.68
CA TRP A 451 -2.10 17.28 -16.57
C TRP A 451 -3.50 17.20 -15.98
N LEU A 452 -4.55 17.13 -16.82
CA LEU A 452 -5.93 16.98 -16.37
C LEU A 452 -6.11 15.72 -15.49
N GLU A 453 -5.52 14.59 -15.88
CA GLU A 453 -5.49 13.36 -15.09
C GLU A 453 -4.77 13.56 -13.74
N GLN A 454 -3.60 14.21 -13.74
CA GLN A 454 -2.84 14.47 -12.50
C GLN A 454 -3.57 15.40 -11.53
N PHE A 455 -4.18 16.48 -12.03
CA PHE A 455 -5.03 17.36 -11.23
C PHE A 455 -6.25 16.62 -10.68
N GLY A 456 -6.89 15.76 -11.50
CA GLY A 456 -7.98 14.89 -11.05
C GLY A 456 -7.55 13.94 -9.93
N MET A 457 -6.36 13.34 -10.04
CA MET A 457 -5.79 12.49 -8.99
C MET A 457 -5.51 13.26 -7.69
N ALA A 458 -4.95 14.47 -7.78
CA ALA A 458 -4.70 15.36 -6.64
C ALA A 458 -6.01 15.71 -5.93
N LEU A 459 -7.01 16.21 -6.68
CA LEU A 459 -8.33 16.56 -6.12
C LEU A 459 -9.06 15.34 -5.53
N SER A 460 -8.93 14.16 -6.14
CA SER A 460 -9.45 12.90 -5.58
C SER A 460 -8.74 12.47 -4.30
N ASN A 461 -7.50 12.91 -4.06
CA ASN A 461 -6.81 12.66 -2.79
C ASN A 461 -7.26 13.65 -1.71
N ILE A 462 -7.52 14.91 -2.05
CA ILE A 462 -8.09 15.87 -1.10
C ILE A 462 -9.52 15.48 -0.73
N HIS A 463 -10.32 15.14 -1.74
CA HIS A 463 -11.74 14.79 -1.63
C HIS A 463 -11.96 13.35 -2.12
N PRO A 464 -11.58 12.35 -1.32
CA PRO A 464 -11.74 10.95 -1.70
C PRO A 464 -13.21 10.55 -1.77
N GLU A 465 -13.50 9.58 -2.63
CA GLU A 465 -14.79 8.90 -2.61
C GLU A 465 -15.06 8.33 -1.21
N ASN A 466 -16.23 8.65 -0.64
CA ASN A 466 -16.61 8.30 0.73
C ASN A 466 -15.87 9.03 1.86
N GLY A 467 -15.16 10.13 1.60
CA GLY A 467 -14.48 10.93 2.64
C GLY A 467 -15.39 11.47 3.75
N ASN A 468 -16.67 11.68 3.42
CA ASN A 468 -17.71 12.13 4.36
C ASN A 468 -18.78 11.05 4.65
N SER A 469 -18.57 9.82 4.20
CA SER A 469 -19.53 8.73 4.40
C SER A 469 -19.68 8.42 5.89
N ASN A 470 -20.88 7.99 6.27
CA ASN A 470 -21.20 7.60 7.64
C ASN A 470 -20.85 8.71 8.67
N CYS A 471 -21.05 9.99 8.31
CA CYS A 471 -20.80 11.18 9.15
C CYS A 471 -19.32 11.46 9.50
N HIS A 472 -18.37 10.72 8.92
CA HIS A 472 -16.95 11.02 9.07
C HIS A 472 -16.57 12.29 8.35
N GLU A 473 -15.36 12.76 8.62
CA GLU A 473 -14.71 13.82 7.87
C GLU A 473 -13.24 13.48 7.79
N PHE A 474 -12.91 12.68 6.77
CA PHE A 474 -11.57 12.17 6.54
C PHE A 474 -10.72 13.19 5.81
N ARG A 475 -9.51 13.39 6.30
CA ARG A 475 -8.49 14.24 5.66
C ARG A 475 -7.21 13.43 5.49
N MET A 476 -6.46 13.70 4.42
CA MET A 476 -5.12 13.11 4.24
C MET A 476 -4.28 13.36 5.50
N HIS A 477 -3.56 12.34 5.95
CA HIS A 477 -2.82 12.42 7.19
C HIS A 477 -1.53 11.58 7.13
N THR A 478 -0.48 12.14 7.73
CA THR A 478 0.78 11.44 7.99
C THR A 478 0.79 10.95 9.43
N PHE A 479 0.74 9.63 9.62
CA PHE A 479 0.79 8.98 10.92
C PHE A 479 2.25 8.82 11.37
N GLU A 480 2.61 9.41 12.51
CA GLU A 480 3.97 9.32 13.06
C GLU A 480 4.29 7.94 13.65
N ARG A 481 3.25 7.21 14.07
CA ARG A 481 3.35 5.86 14.60
C ARG A 481 2.78 4.87 13.60
N ILE A 482 3.32 3.66 13.62
CA ILE A 482 2.74 2.52 12.92
C ILE A 482 1.28 2.40 13.32
N THR A 483 0.40 2.48 12.33
CA THR A 483 -1.05 2.52 12.53
C THR A 483 -1.71 1.52 11.58
N SER A 484 -2.71 0.79 12.08
CA SER A 484 -3.53 -0.11 11.28
C SER A 484 -4.82 0.56 10.87
N CYS A 485 -5.32 0.22 9.68
CA CYS A 485 -6.59 0.72 9.19
C CYS A 485 -7.76 0.23 10.06
N SER A 486 -8.63 1.16 10.45
CA SER A 486 -9.79 0.90 11.30
C SER A 486 -10.89 0.08 10.60
N SER A 487 -10.75 -0.20 9.30
CA SER A 487 -11.67 -1.03 8.52
C SER A 487 -11.12 -2.41 8.18
N CYS A 488 -9.94 -2.49 7.53
CA CYS A 488 -9.40 -3.76 7.05
C CYS A 488 -8.33 -4.36 7.98
N HIS A 489 -7.93 -3.64 9.04
CA HIS A 489 -6.89 -4.04 10.01
C HIS A 489 -5.49 -4.25 9.43
N MET A 490 -5.29 -3.98 8.13
CA MET A 490 -3.98 -3.96 7.48
C MET A 490 -3.25 -2.65 7.79
N LEU A 491 -1.94 -2.65 7.67
CA LEU A 491 -1.10 -1.49 7.98
C LEU A 491 -1.41 -0.32 7.05
N LEU A 492 -1.44 0.90 7.60
CA LEU A 492 -1.33 2.13 6.81
C LEU A 492 0.14 2.25 6.40
N ARG A 493 0.43 1.85 5.16
CA ARG A 493 1.79 1.59 4.68
C ARG A 493 2.53 2.89 4.38
N GLY A 494 3.85 2.90 4.64
CA GLY A 494 4.71 4.04 4.41
C GLY A 494 4.92 4.94 5.63
N ILE A 495 5.55 6.08 5.41
CA ILE A 495 5.89 7.09 6.43
C ILE A 495 5.36 8.49 6.11
N PHE A 496 4.75 8.69 4.93
CA PHE A 496 4.30 10.00 4.49
C PHE A 496 2.91 9.87 3.85
N ASN A 497 1.91 10.58 4.37
CA ASN A 497 0.52 10.53 3.90
C ASN A 497 0.03 9.10 3.60
N GLN A 498 0.12 8.21 4.59
CA GLN A 498 -0.18 6.79 4.45
C GLN A 498 -1.68 6.50 4.22
N GLY A 499 -2.53 7.45 4.58
CA GLY A 499 -3.98 7.32 4.47
C GLY A 499 -4.70 8.55 4.98
N TYR A 500 -5.87 8.33 5.59
CA TYR A 500 -6.76 9.39 6.03
C TYR A 500 -7.08 9.25 7.51
N LEU A 501 -7.22 10.40 8.17
CA LEU A 501 -7.65 10.50 9.56
C LEU A 501 -8.98 11.25 9.60
N CYS A 502 -9.96 10.69 10.29
CA CYS A 502 -11.21 11.41 10.56
C CYS A 502 -10.99 12.45 11.65
N CYS A 503 -11.21 13.74 11.35
CA CYS A 503 -11.02 14.81 12.35
C CYS A 503 -12.03 14.72 13.51
N LYS A 504 -13.19 14.09 13.28
CA LYS A 504 -14.26 13.95 14.29
C LYS A 504 -13.98 12.81 15.28
N CYS A 505 -13.70 11.59 14.83
CA CYS A 505 -13.50 10.44 15.72
C CYS A 505 -12.04 10.03 15.92
N GLY A 506 -11.11 10.43 15.05
CA GLY A 506 -9.71 10.00 15.08
C GLY A 506 -9.45 8.62 14.45
N ALA A 507 -10.42 8.03 13.75
CA ALA A 507 -10.20 6.78 13.03
C ALA A 507 -9.25 7.00 11.84
N GLY A 508 -8.23 6.14 11.72
CA GLY A 508 -7.32 6.09 10.58
C GLY A 508 -7.73 5.01 9.58
N ALA A 509 -7.71 5.29 8.28
CA ALA A 509 -8.13 4.35 7.24
C ALA A 509 -7.44 4.58 5.87
N HIS A 510 -7.36 3.53 5.04
CA HIS A 510 -6.93 3.64 3.64
C HIS A 510 -7.99 4.36 2.79
N LYS A 511 -7.58 4.90 1.63
CA LYS A 511 -8.47 5.62 0.69
C LYS A 511 -9.67 4.77 0.26
N GLU A 512 -9.41 3.51 -0.06
CA GLU A 512 -10.40 2.51 -0.49
C GLU A 512 -11.26 1.95 0.65
N CYS A 513 -10.92 2.27 1.90
CA CYS A 513 -11.59 1.76 3.08
C CYS A 513 -12.62 2.74 3.67
N LEU A 514 -12.62 4.02 3.28
CA LEU A 514 -13.39 5.09 3.95
C LEU A 514 -14.90 4.80 4.05
N GLY A 515 -15.49 4.23 3.00
CA GLY A 515 -16.92 3.87 2.98
C GLY A 515 -17.31 2.66 3.84
N ARG A 516 -16.33 1.90 4.34
CA ARG A 516 -16.56 0.65 5.10
C ARG A 516 -16.60 0.85 6.62
N LEU A 517 -16.25 2.05 7.10
CA LEU A 517 -16.27 2.35 8.54
C LEU A 517 -17.70 2.63 9.03
N ARG A 518 -17.98 2.25 10.28
CA ARG A 518 -19.26 2.55 10.97
C ARG A 518 -19.46 4.05 11.19
N SER A 519 -20.66 4.49 11.54
CA SER A 519 -20.99 5.91 11.74
C SER A 519 -20.11 6.64 12.76
N CYS A 520 -19.63 7.81 12.36
CA CYS A 520 -18.85 8.74 13.17
C CYS A 520 -19.66 9.28 14.35
N GLY A 521 -18.99 9.56 15.48
CA GLY A 521 -19.62 10.22 16.63
C GLY A 521 -20.35 9.32 17.62
N LYS A 522 -20.37 7.99 17.43
CA LYS A 522 -20.75 7.06 18.52
C LYS A 522 -19.66 6.90 19.59
N GLU A 523 -18.54 7.59 19.43
CA GLU A 523 -17.41 7.67 20.36
C GLU A 523 -16.98 9.13 20.46
N LYS A 524 -17.44 9.85 21.50
CA LYS A 524 -16.68 10.91 22.22
C LYS A 524 -17.56 11.55 23.31
N ALA A 525 -17.55 10.93 24.49
CA ALA A 525 -17.52 11.64 25.77
C ALA A 525 -16.27 11.14 26.51
N SER A 526 -15.37 12.08 26.77
CA SER A 526 -13.97 12.02 27.24
C SER A 526 -13.45 10.77 28.00
N ARG A 527 -12.35 10.22 27.46
CA ARG A 527 -11.10 9.75 28.13
C ARG A 527 -11.20 8.64 29.19
N HIS A 528 -11.21 7.40 28.72
CA HIS A 528 -10.22 6.34 28.98
C HIS A 528 -10.65 5.15 28.09
N PHE A 529 -9.70 4.39 27.55
CA PHE A 529 -9.97 3.19 26.75
C PHE A 529 -11.02 2.31 27.45
N HIS A 530 -12.26 2.32 26.97
CA HIS A 530 -13.27 1.33 27.33
C HIS A 530 -14.08 0.95 26.07
N PRO A 531 -13.90 -0.28 25.56
CA PRO A 531 -14.72 -0.84 24.49
C PRO A 531 -16.12 -1.19 25.05
N LYS A 532 -17.20 -0.79 24.36
CA LYS A 532 -18.54 -1.34 24.64
C LYS A 532 -18.69 -2.68 23.90
N GLY A 533 -19.04 -3.80 24.52
CA GLY A 533 -19.22 -4.08 25.94
C GLY A 533 -18.17 -5.07 26.40
N LEU A 534 -17.62 -4.85 27.59
CA LEU A 534 -16.73 -5.79 28.22
C LEU A 534 -17.47 -7.12 28.48
N PRO A 535 -16.79 -8.28 28.43
CA PRO A 535 -17.41 -9.57 28.72
C PRO A 535 -18.16 -9.52 30.04
N LYS A 536 -19.44 -9.91 30.04
CA LYS A 536 -20.21 -10.07 31.26
C LYS A 536 -19.96 -11.45 31.83
N MET A 537 -19.51 -11.48 33.07
CA MET A 537 -19.27 -12.69 33.82
C MET A 537 -20.30 -12.80 34.94
N GLN A 538 -20.92 -13.96 35.07
CA GLN A 538 -21.78 -14.29 36.19
C GLN A 538 -20.92 -14.85 37.33
N VAL A 539 -21.10 -14.31 38.53
CA VAL A 539 -20.42 -14.80 39.73
C VAL A 539 -20.98 -16.15 40.12
N VAL A 540 -20.10 -17.14 40.28
CA VAL A 540 -20.43 -18.50 40.69
C VAL A 540 -20.03 -18.79 42.14
N ARG A 541 -19.18 -17.94 42.74
CA ARG A 541 -18.67 -18.12 44.11
C ARG A 541 -18.53 -16.77 44.82
N ASN A 542 -18.98 -16.70 46.07
CA ASN A 542 -18.87 -15.48 46.89
C ASN A 542 -17.40 -15.16 47.20
N TYR A 543 -17.06 -13.87 47.25
CA TYR A 543 -15.77 -13.40 47.73
C TYR A 543 -15.95 -12.06 48.47
N ASN A 544 -15.51 -12.03 49.72
CA ASN A 544 -15.75 -10.93 50.66
C ASN A 544 -14.48 -10.09 50.92
N GLY A 545 -13.51 -10.13 50.02
CA GLY A 545 -12.25 -9.38 50.17
C GLY A 545 -11.08 -10.15 50.79
N LEU A 546 -11.22 -11.47 51.02
CA LEU A 546 -10.18 -12.33 51.59
C LEU A 546 -9.90 -13.55 50.68
N PRO A 547 -8.62 -13.82 50.32
CA PRO A 547 -7.44 -13.01 50.61
C PRO A 547 -7.49 -11.64 49.90
N PRO A 548 -6.80 -10.60 50.41
CA PRO A 548 -6.80 -9.28 49.77
C PRO A 548 -6.00 -9.31 48.46
N PRO A 549 -6.42 -8.57 47.42
CA PRO A 549 -5.73 -8.52 46.13
C PRO A 549 -4.40 -7.76 46.25
N SER A 550 -3.41 -8.14 45.46
CA SER A 550 -2.06 -7.54 45.49
C SER A 550 -1.97 -6.12 44.92
N SER A 551 -3.01 -5.65 44.22
CA SER A 551 -2.95 -4.40 43.44
C SER A 551 -4.28 -3.63 43.38
N GLY A 552 -4.87 -3.29 44.53
CA GLY A 552 -6.01 -2.35 44.59
C GLY A 552 -7.07 -2.74 45.63
N PRO A 553 -8.24 -2.07 45.63
CA PRO A 553 -9.34 -2.43 46.53
C PRO A 553 -10.01 -3.75 46.10
N ALA A 554 -10.39 -4.57 47.08
CA ALA A 554 -11.14 -5.80 46.84
C ALA A 554 -12.59 -5.49 46.44
N LEU A 555 -13.14 -6.26 45.50
CA LEU A 555 -14.54 -6.21 45.11
C LEU A 555 -15.32 -7.31 45.82
N HIS A 556 -16.29 -6.93 46.65
CA HIS A 556 -17.15 -7.87 47.34
C HIS A 556 -18.20 -8.42 46.37
N ILE A 557 -18.10 -9.70 46.02
CA ILE A 557 -18.94 -10.34 44.99
C ILE A 557 -19.79 -11.45 45.61
N GLN A 558 -21.06 -11.54 45.21
CA GLN A 558 -21.98 -12.60 45.63
C GLN A 558 -22.41 -13.45 44.43
N ALA A 559 -22.58 -14.75 44.62
CA ALA A 559 -23.03 -15.68 43.60
C ALA A 559 -24.37 -15.21 43.01
N GLY A 560 -24.42 -15.12 41.68
CA GLY A 560 -25.53 -14.55 40.94
C GLY A 560 -25.31 -13.10 40.48
N ASP A 561 -24.35 -12.35 41.05
CA ASP A 561 -23.99 -11.02 40.58
C ASP A 561 -23.47 -11.09 39.12
N ILE A 562 -23.75 -10.03 38.36
CA ILE A 562 -23.21 -9.87 37.00
C ILE A 562 -22.11 -8.82 37.06
N ILE A 563 -20.90 -9.25 36.73
CA ILE A 563 -19.71 -8.42 36.68
C ILE A 563 -19.40 -8.09 35.22
N GLU A 564 -19.30 -6.79 34.95
CA GLU A 564 -18.70 -6.30 33.71
C GLU A 564 -17.17 -6.34 33.86
N LEU A 565 -16.51 -7.22 33.11
CA LEU A 565 -15.10 -7.56 33.28
C LEU A 565 -14.18 -6.48 32.71
N MET A 566 -13.60 -5.63 33.55
CA MET A 566 -12.78 -4.49 33.12
C MET A 566 -11.35 -4.87 32.74
N CYS A 567 -10.77 -5.87 33.40
CA CYS A 567 -9.44 -6.40 33.10
C CYS A 567 -9.36 -7.87 33.52
N ALA A 568 -9.00 -8.74 32.57
CA ALA A 568 -8.70 -10.14 32.83
C ALA A 568 -7.34 -10.46 32.23
N ASP A 569 -6.33 -10.52 33.09
CA ASP A 569 -5.01 -11.02 32.73
C ASP A 569 -5.04 -12.54 32.85
N LEU A 570 -4.66 -13.23 31.78
CA LEU A 570 -4.60 -14.70 31.68
C LEU A 570 -3.48 -15.29 32.55
N HIS A 571 -2.51 -14.48 32.96
CA HIS A 571 -1.41 -14.87 33.83
C HIS A 571 -1.64 -14.49 35.31
N SER A 572 -2.77 -13.86 35.64
CA SER A 572 -3.16 -13.44 37.00
C SER A 572 -4.39 -14.18 37.51
N SER A 573 -4.35 -14.63 38.76
CA SER A 573 -5.52 -15.18 39.48
C SER A 573 -6.51 -14.12 39.95
N TRP A 574 -6.20 -12.83 39.71
CA TRP A 574 -7.00 -11.67 40.13
C TRP A 574 -7.45 -10.85 38.94
N TRP A 575 -8.76 -10.72 38.77
CA TRP A 575 -9.39 -9.93 37.71
C TRP A 575 -10.06 -8.70 38.29
N LYS A 576 -10.19 -7.65 37.47
CA LYS A 576 -10.86 -6.41 37.85
C LYS A 576 -12.17 -6.27 37.10
N GLY A 577 -13.22 -5.87 37.80
CA GLY A 577 -14.53 -5.71 37.19
C GLY A 577 -15.42 -4.78 37.97
N LYS A 578 -16.62 -4.60 37.43
CA LYS A 578 -17.64 -3.71 37.98
C LYS A 578 -18.95 -4.46 38.16
N ILE A 579 -19.52 -4.39 39.35
CA ILE A 579 -20.87 -4.92 39.60
C ILE A 579 -21.88 -3.92 39.05
N LEU A 580 -22.71 -4.35 38.10
CA LEU A 580 -23.66 -3.45 37.43
C LEU A 580 -24.76 -2.93 38.36
N THR A 581 -25.14 -3.70 39.38
CA THR A 581 -26.19 -3.36 40.35
C THR A 581 -25.71 -2.41 41.44
N LYS A 582 -24.50 -2.62 41.98
CA LYS A 582 -23.93 -1.84 43.11
C LYS A 582 -23.00 -0.70 42.67
N ARG A 583 -22.63 -0.63 41.38
CA ARG A 583 -21.65 0.32 40.79
C ARG A 583 -20.25 0.29 41.42
N GLU A 584 -19.95 -0.69 42.26
CA GLU A 584 -18.64 -0.90 42.87
C GLU A 584 -17.64 -1.50 41.87
N VAL A 585 -16.37 -1.10 42.00
CA VAL A 585 -15.26 -1.53 41.15
C VAL A 585 -14.11 -1.99 42.04
N GLY A 586 -13.52 -3.14 41.72
CA GLY A 586 -12.38 -3.68 42.47
C GLY A 586 -11.92 -5.01 41.90
N PHE A 587 -11.02 -5.68 42.61
CA PHE A 587 -10.44 -6.97 42.22
C PHE A 587 -11.16 -8.16 42.86
N PHE A 588 -11.29 -9.24 42.11
CA PHE A 588 -11.89 -10.50 42.56
C PHE A 588 -11.14 -11.70 41.93
N PRO A 589 -11.25 -12.90 42.52
CA PRO A 589 -10.61 -14.10 41.99
C PRO A 589 -11.19 -14.51 40.62
N SER A 590 -10.34 -14.79 39.64
CA SER A 590 -10.76 -15.16 38.28
C SER A 590 -11.59 -16.44 38.21
N ASP A 591 -11.35 -17.37 39.13
CA ASP A 591 -12.08 -18.64 39.26
C ASP A 591 -13.48 -18.50 39.89
N ALA A 592 -13.86 -17.30 40.35
CA ALA A 592 -15.16 -17.05 40.98
C ALA A 592 -16.27 -16.68 39.99
N VAL A 593 -16.01 -16.66 38.67
CA VAL A 593 -16.95 -16.17 37.64
C VAL A 593 -16.99 -17.03 36.36
N LYS A 594 -18.07 -16.95 35.56
CA LYS A 594 -18.24 -17.62 34.25
C LYS A 594 -18.90 -16.74 33.16
N PRO A 595 -18.65 -16.94 31.85
CA PRO A 595 -19.24 -16.10 30.77
C PRO A 595 -20.77 -16.22 30.60
N GLN A 596 -21.43 -15.11 30.24
CA GLN A 596 -22.89 -14.99 30.07
C GLN A 596 -23.36 -15.10 28.58
N SER A 597 -23.12 -16.21 27.88
CA SER A 597 -23.73 -16.68 26.58
C SER A 597 -23.66 -15.83 25.26
N GLU A 598 -23.81 -16.50 24.11
CA GLU A 598 -23.45 -16.12 22.70
C GLU A 598 -24.45 -15.23 21.92
N ASN A 599 -23.95 -14.35 21.02
CA ASN A 599 -24.71 -13.36 20.24
C ASN A 599 -25.19 -13.86 18.84
N MET A 600 -26.47 -14.23 18.69
CA MET A 600 -27.05 -14.73 17.42
C MET A 600 -28.01 -13.76 16.68
N HIS A 601 -28.02 -12.45 16.96
CA HIS A 601 -29.13 -11.58 16.52
C HIS A 601 -28.79 -10.36 15.64
N VAL A 602 -27.57 -10.24 15.12
CA VAL A 602 -27.12 -9.06 14.32
C VAL A 602 -27.41 -9.18 12.80
N TYR A 603 -27.77 -10.35 12.29
CA TYR A 603 -27.82 -10.61 10.84
C TYR A 603 -29.12 -10.18 10.13
N ARG A 604 -30.15 -9.74 10.87
CA ARG A 604 -31.52 -9.51 10.32
C ARG A 604 -31.86 -8.04 10.03
N PHE A 605 -31.04 -7.08 10.48
CA PHE A 605 -31.36 -5.66 10.46
C PHE A 605 -30.44 -4.87 9.50
N ALA A 606 -31.02 -4.25 8.48
CA ALA A 606 -30.28 -3.53 7.43
C ALA A 606 -29.90 -2.10 7.83
N GLY A 607 -30.60 -1.51 8.81
CA GLY A 607 -30.41 -0.11 9.20
C GLY A 607 -31.24 0.85 8.33
N PRO A 608 -30.90 2.16 8.29
CA PRO A 608 -31.55 3.10 7.39
C PRO A 608 -31.27 2.72 5.93
N MET A 609 -32.33 2.38 5.20
CA MET A 609 -32.24 1.93 3.81
C MET A 609 -33.52 2.30 3.07
N GLU A 610 -33.35 2.97 1.93
CA GLU A 610 -34.46 3.38 1.08
C GLU A 610 -35.00 2.22 0.23
N ARG A 611 -36.20 2.40 -0.34
CA ARG A 611 -36.89 1.34 -1.10
C ARG A 611 -36.05 0.82 -2.27
N HIS A 612 -35.50 1.74 -3.08
CA HIS A 612 -34.69 1.41 -4.26
C HIS A 612 -33.37 0.69 -3.92
N GLN A 613 -32.78 1.00 -2.76
CA GLN A 613 -31.58 0.32 -2.26
C GLN A 613 -31.91 -1.13 -1.86
N ALA A 614 -33.03 -1.33 -1.14
CA ALA A 614 -33.49 -2.68 -0.79
C ALA A 614 -33.86 -3.52 -2.02
N GLU A 615 -34.40 -2.89 -3.07
CA GLU A 615 -34.66 -3.54 -4.36
C GLU A 615 -33.36 -4.05 -4.99
N THR A 616 -32.32 -3.21 -5.04
CA THR A 616 -31.01 -3.56 -5.63
C THR A 616 -30.33 -4.71 -4.86
N GLU A 617 -30.37 -4.70 -3.54
CA GLU A 617 -29.77 -5.73 -2.67
C GLU A 617 -30.47 -7.09 -2.77
N LEU A 618 -31.79 -7.10 -3.02
CA LEU A 618 -32.60 -8.32 -3.07
C LEU A 618 -32.87 -8.82 -4.49
N LEU A 619 -32.67 -8.00 -5.54
CA LEU A 619 -33.05 -8.33 -6.92
C LEU A 619 -32.44 -9.65 -7.40
N ASN A 620 -31.17 -9.90 -7.04
CA ASN A 620 -30.40 -11.09 -7.43
C ASN A 620 -30.35 -12.17 -6.34
N ARG A 621 -31.21 -12.10 -5.33
CA ARG A 621 -31.32 -13.11 -4.26
C ARG A 621 -32.43 -14.12 -4.58
N VAL A 622 -32.43 -15.24 -3.86
CA VAL A 622 -33.51 -16.23 -3.96
C VAL A 622 -34.83 -15.67 -3.41
N ASN A 623 -35.95 -16.27 -3.80
CA ASN A 623 -37.24 -15.92 -3.20
C ASN A 623 -37.22 -16.21 -1.70
N SER A 624 -38.02 -15.47 -0.93
CA SER A 624 -38.09 -15.53 0.53
C SER A 624 -36.88 -14.90 1.26
N THR A 625 -35.90 -14.35 0.53
CA THR A 625 -34.84 -13.53 1.15
C THR A 625 -35.39 -12.17 1.57
N TYR A 626 -35.16 -11.78 2.83
CA TYR A 626 -35.74 -10.58 3.42
C TYR A 626 -34.74 -9.72 4.20
N LEU A 627 -35.10 -8.44 4.37
CA LEU A 627 -34.42 -7.49 5.25
C LEU A 627 -35.41 -6.57 5.96
N VAL A 628 -35.02 -6.09 7.14
CA VAL A 628 -35.76 -5.05 7.88
C VAL A 628 -35.01 -3.73 7.83
N ARG A 629 -35.69 -2.65 7.42
CA ARG A 629 -35.12 -1.33 7.17
C ARG A 629 -35.90 -0.21 7.87
N HIS A 630 -35.21 0.90 8.17
CA HIS A 630 -35.86 2.16 8.57
C HIS A 630 -36.28 2.98 7.35
N ARG A 631 -37.50 3.52 7.37
CA ARG A 631 -38.11 4.26 6.25
C ARG A 631 -37.86 5.77 6.29
N SER A 632 -37.56 6.35 7.47
CA SER A 632 -37.34 7.80 7.67
C SER A 632 -35.92 8.13 8.12
N ARG A 633 -35.43 9.33 7.79
CA ARG A 633 -34.18 9.93 8.32
C ARG A 633 -34.20 10.06 9.85
N GLU A 634 -35.37 10.01 10.46
CA GLU A 634 -35.59 10.12 11.92
C GLU A 634 -35.65 8.76 12.62
N PHE A 635 -35.48 7.64 11.91
CA PHE A 635 -35.46 6.25 12.45
C PHE A 635 -36.76 5.74 13.11
N THR A 636 -37.87 6.45 12.97
CA THR A 636 -39.13 6.16 13.68
C THR A 636 -40.05 5.14 13.00
N GLU A 637 -39.87 4.87 11.70
CA GLU A 637 -40.72 3.95 10.93
C GLU A 637 -39.93 2.74 10.38
N TYR A 638 -40.49 1.53 10.48
CA TYR A 638 -39.88 0.29 9.99
C TYR A 638 -40.63 -0.30 8.79
N ALA A 639 -39.90 -1.04 7.95
CA ALA A 639 -40.47 -1.83 6.86
C ALA A 639 -39.69 -3.13 6.65
N ILE A 640 -40.36 -4.16 6.12
CA ILE A 640 -39.76 -5.41 5.64
C ILE A 640 -39.72 -5.34 4.11
N SER A 641 -38.57 -5.62 3.52
CA SER A 641 -38.43 -5.85 2.08
C SER A 641 -38.12 -7.33 1.84
N ILE A 642 -38.81 -7.98 0.90
CA ILE A 642 -38.68 -9.42 0.62
C ILE A 642 -38.72 -9.70 -0.88
N LYS A 643 -37.86 -10.61 -1.36
CA LYS A 643 -37.85 -11.10 -2.74
C LYS A 643 -38.97 -12.14 -2.94
N TYR A 644 -39.84 -11.93 -3.91
CA TYR A 644 -40.93 -12.84 -4.26
C TYR A 644 -41.35 -12.71 -5.72
N ASN A 645 -41.41 -13.82 -6.46
CA ASN A 645 -41.83 -13.90 -7.87
C ASN A 645 -41.12 -12.87 -8.77
N ASN A 646 -39.78 -12.87 -8.74
CA ASN A 646 -38.90 -11.95 -9.46
C ASN A 646 -38.98 -10.46 -9.07
N ASP A 647 -39.90 -10.07 -8.20
CA ASP A 647 -40.01 -8.71 -7.67
C ASP A 647 -39.56 -8.62 -6.21
N VAL A 648 -39.31 -7.39 -5.74
CA VAL A 648 -39.16 -7.10 -4.32
C VAL A 648 -40.44 -6.45 -3.80
N LYS A 649 -41.05 -7.07 -2.79
CA LYS A 649 -42.25 -6.55 -2.13
C LYS A 649 -41.86 -5.86 -0.83
N HIS A 650 -42.57 -4.78 -0.49
CA HIS A 650 -42.29 -3.98 0.70
C HIS A 650 -43.51 -3.88 1.59
N ILE A 651 -43.32 -4.20 2.87
CA ILE A 651 -44.37 -4.27 3.88
C ILE A 651 -44.06 -3.22 4.94
N LYS A 652 -44.99 -2.29 5.19
CA LYS A 652 -44.86 -1.32 6.28
C LYS A 652 -45.14 -2.03 7.60
N ILE A 653 -44.28 -1.83 8.60
CA ILE A 653 -44.57 -2.23 9.97
C ILE A 653 -45.26 -1.04 10.65
N LEU A 654 -46.47 -1.26 11.13
CA LEU A 654 -47.27 -0.26 11.83
C LEU A 654 -47.04 -0.35 13.34
N THR A 655 -46.93 0.81 13.98
CA THR A 655 -46.79 0.97 15.43
C THR A 655 -47.99 1.70 15.98
N LYS A 656 -48.89 0.98 16.69
CA LYS A 656 -50.07 1.55 17.35
C LYS A 656 -50.25 0.88 18.73
N GLU A 657 -50.51 1.68 19.77
CA GLU A 657 -50.78 1.20 21.14
C GLU A 657 -49.70 0.24 21.68
N ASP A 658 -48.41 0.59 21.59
CA ASP A 658 -47.27 -0.21 22.08
C ASP A 658 -47.13 -1.64 21.49
N GLY A 659 -47.58 -1.85 20.24
CA GLY A 659 -47.28 -3.10 19.50
C GLY A 659 -46.99 -2.89 18.02
N PHE A 660 -46.27 -3.87 17.46
CA PHE A 660 -45.88 -3.94 16.05
C PHE A 660 -46.78 -4.91 15.30
N HIS A 661 -47.23 -4.54 14.10
CA HIS A 661 -48.02 -5.41 13.24
C HIS A 661 -47.79 -5.08 11.76
N ILE A 662 -48.01 -6.07 10.90
CA ILE A 662 -48.02 -5.89 9.43
C ILE A 662 -49.41 -6.09 8.82
N ALA A 663 -50.34 -6.69 9.59
CA ALA A 663 -51.76 -6.82 9.26
C ALA A 663 -52.56 -6.64 10.57
N GLU A 664 -53.76 -6.05 10.49
CA GLU A 664 -54.57 -5.67 11.67
C GLU A 664 -55.02 -6.86 12.53
N ASN A 665 -54.96 -8.07 11.99
CA ASN A 665 -55.38 -9.30 12.66
C ASN A 665 -54.37 -9.84 13.69
N LYS A 666 -53.13 -9.33 13.77
CA LYS A 666 -52.11 -9.87 14.69
C LYS A 666 -51.10 -8.84 15.17
N LYS A 667 -50.99 -8.68 16.50
CA LYS A 667 -50.11 -7.71 17.19
C LYS A 667 -48.97 -8.41 17.92
N PHE A 668 -47.77 -7.85 17.84
CA PHE A 668 -46.53 -8.37 18.44
C PHE A 668 -45.91 -7.35 19.38
N ARG A 669 -45.22 -7.80 20.44
CA ARG A 669 -44.57 -6.92 21.44
C ARG A 669 -43.24 -6.36 20.94
N SER A 670 -42.64 -7.00 19.92
CA SER A 670 -41.41 -6.52 19.29
C SER A 670 -41.35 -6.90 17.81
N ILE A 671 -40.52 -6.18 17.04
CA ILE A 671 -40.20 -6.54 15.64
C ILE A 671 -39.57 -7.93 15.56
N LEU A 672 -38.81 -8.35 16.58
CA LEU A 672 -38.17 -9.67 16.62
C LEU A 672 -39.21 -10.78 16.71
N GLU A 673 -40.20 -10.62 17.58
CA GLU A 673 -41.31 -11.57 17.72
C GLU A 673 -42.14 -11.66 16.43
N LEU A 674 -42.37 -10.52 15.77
CA LEU A 674 -43.03 -10.46 14.47
C LEU A 674 -42.26 -11.24 13.40
N ILE A 675 -40.95 -11.03 13.29
CA ILE A 675 -40.11 -11.75 12.32
C ILE A 675 -40.11 -13.25 12.63
N GLU A 676 -39.98 -13.62 13.91
CA GLU A 676 -39.93 -15.02 14.31
C GLU A 676 -41.24 -15.76 14.03
N TYR A 677 -42.37 -15.06 14.14
CA TYR A 677 -43.66 -15.60 13.74
C TYR A 677 -43.76 -15.84 12.23
N TYR A 678 -43.45 -14.82 11.40
CA TYR A 678 -43.56 -14.91 9.93
C TYR A 678 -42.43 -15.69 9.24
N LYS A 679 -41.44 -16.18 9.98
CA LYS A 679 -40.56 -17.26 9.51
C LYS A 679 -41.32 -18.58 9.30
N HIS A 680 -42.33 -18.81 10.13
CA HIS A 680 -43.06 -20.07 10.19
C HIS A 680 -44.50 -19.97 9.68
N HIS A 681 -45.02 -18.74 9.50
CA HIS A 681 -46.38 -18.46 9.04
C HIS A 681 -46.37 -17.61 7.77
N SER A 682 -47.16 -18.00 6.77
CA SER A 682 -47.18 -17.31 5.46
C SER A 682 -47.69 -15.87 5.58
N LEU A 683 -47.04 -14.96 4.85
CA LEU A 683 -47.47 -13.57 4.71
C LEU A 683 -48.83 -13.44 4.00
N ARG A 684 -49.34 -14.51 3.39
CA ARG A 684 -50.68 -14.58 2.79
C ARG A 684 -51.81 -14.24 3.77
N GLU A 685 -51.60 -14.47 5.07
CA GLU A 685 -52.54 -14.10 6.13
C GLU A 685 -52.85 -12.59 6.18
N GLY A 686 -51.89 -11.75 5.76
CA GLY A 686 -52.05 -10.29 5.68
C GLY A 686 -52.06 -9.75 4.24
N PHE A 687 -51.49 -10.48 3.28
CA PHE A 687 -51.24 -10.02 1.92
C PHE A 687 -51.57 -11.15 0.93
N ARG A 688 -52.82 -11.18 0.40
CA ARG A 688 -53.36 -12.28 -0.42
C ARG A 688 -52.49 -12.71 -1.61
N SER A 689 -51.65 -11.80 -2.14
CA SER A 689 -50.76 -12.03 -3.29
C SER A 689 -49.29 -12.35 -2.91
N LEU A 690 -48.97 -12.50 -1.63
CA LEU A 690 -47.62 -12.74 -1.12
C LEU A 690 -47.59 -14.02 -0.28
N ASP A 691 -47.67 -15.17 -0.97
CA ASP A 691 -47.62 -16.49 -0.33
C ASP A 691 -46.18 -16.96 -0.14
N THR A 692 -45.52 -16.43 0.89
CA THR A 692 -44.14 -16.76 1.27
C THR A 692 -43.89 -16.45 2.76
N THR A 693 -42.77 -16.94 3.29
CA THR A 693 -42.32 -16.74 4.68
C THR A 693 -40.97 -16.01 4.70
N LEU A 694 -40.58 -15.46 5.85
CA LEU A 694 -39.30 -14.77 6.03
C LEU A 694 -38.13 -15.75 6.21
N GLN A 695 -37.75 -16.47 5.15
CA GLN A 695 -36.85 -17.62 5.25
C GLN A 695 -35.37 -17.23 5.37
N PHE A 696 -34.86 -16.40 4.46
CA PHE A 696 -33.42 -16.14 4.35
C PHE A 696 -33.08 -14.69 4.73
N PRO A 697 -32.33 -14.44 5.82
CA PRO A 697 -31.83 -13.11 6.13
C PRO A 697 -30.81 -12.63 5.09
N TYR A 698 -30.92 -11.40 4.60
CA TYR A 698 -30.08 -10.91 3.49
C TYR A 698 -28.55 -10.90 3.74
N ARG A 699 -28.10 -10.97 5.01
CA ARG A 699 -26.67 -11.03 5.39
C ARG A 699 -26.12 -12.45 5.53
N GLU A 700 -26.92 -13.48 5.29
CA GLU A 700 -26.40 -14.84 5.18
C GLU A 700 -25.74 -15.04 3.81
N PRO A 701 -24.54 -15.65 3.76
CA PRO A 701 -23.84 -15.93 2.51
C PRO A 701 -24.54 -17.08 1.77
N GLU A 702 -25.21 -16.77 0.66
CA GLU A 702 -25.72 -17.78 -0.26
C GLU A 702 -24.69 -18.08 -1.36
N ASN A 703 -24.42 -19.38 -1.57
CA ASN A 703 -23.63 -19.90 -2.68
C ASN A 703 -24.31 -19.55 -4.01
N ALA A 704 -23.85 -18.50 -4.70
CA ALA A 704 -24.34 -18.15 -6.03
C ALA A 704 -23.96 -19.23 -7.07
N ALA A 705 -24.94 -19.65 -7.87
CA ALA A 705 -24.76 -20.67 -8.91
C ALA A 705 -23.74 -20.22 -9.97
N VAL A 706 -22.71 -21.04 -10.18
CA VAL A 706 -21.64 -20.82 -11.17
C VAL A 706 -22.17 -21.22 -12.57
N MET A 707 -22.13 -20.31 -13.55
CA MET A 707 -22.55 -20.58 -14.93
C MET A 707 -21.58 -21.47 -15.71
N GLY A 708 -20.33 -21.57 -15.26
CA GLY A 708 -19.30 -22.40 -15.87
C GLY A 708 -17.91 -22.09 -15.29
N VAL A 709 -16.91 -22.88 -15.68
CA VAL A 709 -15.52 -22.69 -15.26
C VAL A 709 -14.63 -22.58 -16.49
N ALA A 710 -13.68 -21.64 -16.49
CA ALA A 710 -12.70 -21.45 -17.55
C ALA A 710 -11.27 -21.43 -16.96
N ILE A 711 -10.25 -21.66 -17.78
CA ILE A 711 -8.85 -21.72 -17.34
C ILE A 711 -8.10 -20.61 -18.05
N ALA A 712 -7.50 -19.70 -17.28
CA ALA A 712 -6.73 -18.60 -17.84
C ALA A 712 -5.54 -19.15 -18.67
N ARG A 713 -5.45 -18.75 -19.94
CA ARG A 713 -4.38 -19.19 -20.86
C ARG A 713 -3.16 -18.30 -20.87
N TYR A 714 -3.29 -17.08 -20.34
CA TYR A 714 -2.24 -16.08 -20.32
C TYR A 714 -2.32 -15.28 -19.03
N ASP A 715 -1.16 -14.79 -18.57
CA ASP A 715 -1.10 -13.83 -17.49
C ASP A 715 -1.75 -12.50 -17.90
N PHE A 716 -2.65 -12.00 -17.07
CA PHE A 716 -3.28 -10.70 -17.22
C PHE A 716 -3.25 -9.95 -15.90
N SER A 717 -2.57 -8.80 -15.87
CA SER A 717 -2.53 -7.92 -14.70
C SER A 717 -3.53 -6.78 -14.89
N SER A 718 -4.59 -6.76 -14.09
CA SER A 718 -5.63 -5.74 -14.14
C SER A 718 -5.06 -4.33 -13.92
N ARG A 719 -5.53 -3.36 -14.71
CA ARG A 719 -5.18 -1.93 -14.52
C ARG A 719 -6.28 -1.15 -13.79
N ASP A 720 -7.48 -1.72 -13.70
CA ASP A 720 -8.62 -1.21 -12.93
C ASP A 720 -9.00 -2.20 -11.80
N THR A 721 -9.42 -1.66 -10.67
CA THR A 721 -10.03 -2.34 -9.53
C THR A 721 -11.24 -3.23 -9.85
N ARG A 722 -11.95 -2.95 -10.97
CA ARG A 722 -13.09 -3.73 -11.45
C ARG A 722 -12.70 -4.99 -12.23
N GLU A 723 -11.47 -5.05 -12.73
CA GLU A 723 -10.97 -6.14 -13.56
C GLU A 723 -10.35 -7.26 -12.70
N LEU A 724 -10.45 -8.50 -13.17
CA LEU A 724 -9.72 -9.63 -12.59
C LEU A 724 -8.31 -9.68 -13.14
N SER A 725 -7.33 -9.81 -12.24
CA SER A 725 -6.01 -10.29 -12.63
C SER A 725 -6.04 -11.81 -12.71
N LEU A 726 -5.46 -12.36 -13.78
CA LEU A 726 -5.39 -13.79 -14.06
C LEU A 726 -3.92 -14.19 -14.17
N GLN A 727 -3.56 -15.36 -13.67
CA GLN A 727 -2.31 -16.04 -14.00
C GLN A 727 -2.60 -17.25 -14.89
N GLU A 728 -1.71 -17.57 -15.81
CA GLU A 728 -1.83 -18.77 -16.64
C GLU A 728 -2.04 -20.01 -15.75
N GLY A 729 -3.13 -20.73 -15.98
CA GLY A 729 -3.58 -21.86 -15.17
C GLY A 729 -4.61 -21.54 -14.08
N ASP A 730 -4.96 -20.27 -13.85
CA ASP A 730 -6.02 -19.91 -12.89
C ASP A 730 -7.39 -20.43 -13.33
N VAL A 731 -8.13 -21.01 -12.37
CA VAL A 731 -9.48 -21.51 -12.58
C VAL A 731 -10.50 -20.41 -12.29
N VAL A 732 -11.14 -19.90 -13.33
CA VAL A 732 -12.11 -18.79 -13.27
C VAL A 732 -13.54 -19.34 -13.20
N LYS A 733 -14.25 -19.08 -12.09
CA LYS A 733 -15.69 -19.36 -11.98
C LYS A 733 -16.46 -18.25 -12.66
N ILE A 734 -17.23 -18.54 -13.70
CA ILE A 734 -17.98 -17.55 -14.46
C ILE A 734 -19.37 -17.39 -13.85
N TYR A 735 -19.75 -16.14 -13.57
CA TYR A 735 -21.06 -15.79 -13.02
C TYR A 735 -22.00 -15.16 -14.03
N THR A 736 -21.51 -14.34 -14.97
CA THR A 736 -22.33 -13.78 -16.07
C THR A 736 -21.51 -13.53 -17.35
N LYS A 737 -22.12 -13.76 -18.52
CA LYS A 737 -21.53 -13.48 -19.86
C LYS A 737 -22.24 -12.31 -20.58
N SER A 738 -22.48 -11.21 -19.86
CA SER A 738 -23.40 -10.15 -20.30
C SER A 738 -22.73 -8.81 -20.68
N GLY A 739 -21.39 -8.73 -20.75
CA GLY A 739 -20.69 -7.50 -21.15
C GLY A 739 -20.60 -7.32 -22.67
N ALA A 740 -20.86 -6.11 -23.17
CA ALA A 740 -20.52 -5.73 -24.54
C ALA A 740 -18.99 -5.86 -24.74
N ASN A 741 -18.57 -6.35 -25.91
CA ASN A 741 -17.16 -6.52 -26.31
C ASN A 741 -16.35 -7.58 -25.53
N GLY A 742 -16.94 -8.72 -25.17
CA GLY A 742 -16.16 -9.88 -24.68
C GLY A 742 -15.81 -9.87 -23.19
N TRP A 743 -16.43 -9.02 -22.37
CA TRP A 743 -16.19 -8.98 -20.92
C TRP A 743 -17.14 -9.91 -20.14
N TRP A 744 -16.58 -10.84 -19.37
CA TRP A 744 -17.32 -11.77 -18.51
C TRP A 744 -17.11 -11.43 -17.03
N ARG A 745 -18.14 -11.59 -16.21
CA ARG A 745 -18.00 -11.50 -14.76
C ARG A 745 -17.67 -12.87 -14.19
N GLY A 746 -16.61 -12.96 -13.39
CA GLY A 746 -16.19 -14.21 -12.78
C GLY A 746 -15.54 -14.02 -11.42
N GLU A 747 -15.05 -15.12 -10.86
CA GLU A 747 -14.29 -15.19 -9.63
C GLU A 747 -13.03 -16.02 -9.81
N VAL A 748 -11.91 -15.48 -9.33
CA VAL A 748 -10.64 -16.17 -9.18
C VAL A 748 -10.15 -15.92 -7.76
N ASN A 749 -9.75 -16.98 -7.06
CA ASN A 749 -9.17 -16.89 -5.72
C ASN A 749 -10.02 -16.07 -4.71
N GLY A 750 -11.35 -16.17 -4.80
CA GLY A 750 -12.30 -15.47 -3.91
C GLY A 750 -12.51 -13.98 -4.24
N ARG A 751 -11.91 -13.48 -5.33
CA ARG A 751 -12.10 -12.12 -5.82
C ARG A 751 -13.04 -12.13 -7.01
N VAL A 752 -14.11 -11.34 -6.97
CA VAL A 752 -15.10 -11.20 -8.05
C VAL A 752 -14.79 -9.95 -8.86
N GLY A 753 -14.78 -10.06 -10.19
CA GLY A 753 -14.52 -8.93 -11.09
C GLY A 753 -14.89 -9.27 -12.54
N VAL A 754 -14.54 -8.39 -13.47
CA VAL A 754 -14.73 -8.61 -14.91
C VAL A 754 -13.40 -9.00 -15.58
N GLY A 755 -13.41 -10.03 -16.43
CA GLY A 755 -12.26 -10.49 -17.21
C GLY A 755 -12.61 -10.58 -18.69
N TYR A 756 -11.62 -10.37 -19.55
CA TYR A 756 -11.80 -10.49 -21.00
C TYR A 756 -11.88 -11.97 -21.41
N SER A 757 -12.80 -12.32 -22.30
CA SER A 757 -12.99 -13.68 -22.81
C SER A 757 -11.74 -14.26 -23.47
N ASP A 758 -10.89 -13.42 -24.03
CA ASP A 758 -9.72 -13.85 -24.81
C ASP A 758 -8.56 -14.35 -23.93
N PHE A 759 -8.64 -14.15 -22.61
CA PHE A 759 -7.63 -14.61 -21.64
C PHE A 759 -8.02 -15.93 -20.96
N VAL A 760 -9.21 -16.49 -21.23
CA VAL A 760 -9.81 -17.64 -20.51
C VAL A 760 -10.28 -18.77 -21.42
#